data_AF-A0A1G1GJ08-F1
#
_entry.id   AF-A0A1G1GJ08-F1
#
_cell.length_a   1.000
_cell.length_b   1.000
_cell.length_c   1.000
_cell.angle_alpha   90.00
_cell.angle_beta   90.00
_cell.angle_gamma   90.00
#
_symmetry.space_group_name_H-M   'P 1'
#
loop_
_entity.id
_entity.type
_entity.pdbx_description
1 polymer ?
#
loop_
_entity_poly.entity_id
_entity_poly.type
_entity_poly.pdbx_seq_one_letter_code
_entity_poly.pdbx_strand_id
1 'polypeptide(L)'
;MRVPYEWLREFTDITATPEEVAERLTMIGLEVEKVESVTDDTIFEVNITPNRPDCLSIIGIAREISAVFKLPFNIPFHDIKEKLPYSDFSVEILNSELCNRYSGRVIKNVVISDSPERIKKRLEKCDIRSINNVVDITNYVLLECGHPLHAFDADTIKGRKIRIDTAGAQNKIITLDGIERELPEDALLIWDSERPIAIAGIMGGSETEVSYKTKNIFLESAYFNPFSIRRTSKRLNLTSESSYRFERGTDIEFLEKALNRAALLIGEVSGGKIHEIIDAYPVKYMSNPVEVTYDRINKILGTKIPKEEFFDILKWLRITIKDKGGVFIVYPPSYRSDIKRASDIAEEIARIYGYDMIPKRIPRSPLSPGQSNKRMININRIREAMRKSGFTEVINYSFMNPSSLNTIDSPEIDRKHHTITIRNPLRQEDSLLRTTLIPSLIENCKYNLDRGIKEIRFFEISRVFEDIGRPLPLEELRLSGIFSRDKSPSLWREDVQGYFIVKGALESLFEEVKISEYSFKPSSESFLHKGKASDIYISDLYMGYLGVLAPEVMERLDLKKKLQEIVVFEVNIDLLLTRISELIEYSSIPKYPSIERDIAIIVDNTIFSSAIKEIIRSFPSELIEDISIFDFYRGGNIPEGKKSLAFNIIYRSKEKTLTDKEVEELHLSLVRYILDRTGGELRGNV
;
A
#
# COMPACT_ATOMS: atom_id res chain seq x y z
N MET A 1 -21.44 -8.44 10.22
CA MET A 1 -22.28 -9.44 10.92
C MET A 1 -23.70 -8.91 10.96
N ARG A 2 -24.68 -9.75 10.61
CA ARG A 2 -26.10 -9.37 10.67
C ARG A 2 -26.66 -9.70 12.06
N VAL A 3 -27.35 -8.74 12.67
CA VAL A 3 -27.82 -8.79 14.06
C VAL A 3 -29.29 -8.39 14.11
N PRO A 4 -30.22 -9.36 14.30
CA PRO A 4 -31.64 -9.06 14.46
C PRO A 4 -31.92 -8.32 15.77
N TYR A 5 -32.65 -7.20 15.70
CA TYR A 5 -32.94 -6.33 16.84
C TYR A 5 -33.85 -7.00 17.87
N GLU A 6 -34.84 -7.78 17.42
CA GLU A 6 -35.68 -8.63 18.28
C GLU A 6 -34.84 -9.57 19.16
N TRP A 7 -33.76 -10.14 18.61
CA TRP A 7 -32.94 -11.12 19.34
C TRP A 7 -32.11 -10.48 20.45
N LEU A 8 -31.64 -9.24 20.24
CA LEU A 8 -30.91 -8.48 21.27
C LEU A 8 -31.78 -8.22 22.52
N ARG A 9 -33.08 -8.02 22.33
CA ARG A 9 -34.05 -7.77 23.41
C ARG A 9 -34.24 -8.95 24.37
N GLU A 10 -33.77 -10.15 24.02
CA GLU A 10 -33.80 -11.31 24.93
C GLU A 10 -32.73 -11.23 26.03
N PHE A 11 -31.68 -10.41 25.84
CA PHE A 11 -30.53 -10.33 26.75
C PHE A 11 -30.47 -9.00 27.52
N THR A 12 -31.12 -7.96 27.02
CA THR A 12 -31.18 -6.63 27.63
C THR A 12 -32.50 -5.95 27.29
N ASP A 13 -33.08 -5.23 28.24
CA ASP A 13 -34.40 -4.58 28.09
C ASP A 13 -34.28 -3.26 27.31
N ILE A 14 -34.03 -3.36 25.99
CA ILE A 14 -33.83 -2.20 25.12
C ILE A 14 -35.18 -1.50 24.86
N THR A 15 -35.31 -0.26 25.34
CA THR A 15 -36.47 0.61 25.09
C THR A 15 -36.23 1.65 24.00
N ALA A 16 -34.97 1.85 23.59
CA ALA A 16 -34.56 2.77 22.54
C ALA A 16 -35.05 2.30 21.15
N THR A 17 -35.11 3.20 20.18
CA THR A 17 -35.45 2.80 18.80
C THR A 17 -34.24 2.10 18.13
N PRO A 18 -34.45 1.28 17.09
CA PRO A 18 -33.36 0.66 16.35
C PRO A 18 -32.33 1.68 15.83
N GLU A 19 -32.77 2.87 15.40
CA GLU A 19 -31.92 3.95 14.91
C GLU A 19 -31.02 4.51 16.02
N GLU A 20 -31.58 4.78 17.21
CA GLU A 20 -30.82 5.25 18.37
C GLU A 20 -29.76 4.22 18.80
N VAL A 21 -30.10 2.93 18.75
CA VAL A 21 -29.17 1.84 19.08
C VAL A 21 -28.06 1.76 18.04
N ALA A 22 -28.38 1.86 16.75
CA ALA A 22 -27.40 1.84 15.67
C ALA A 22 -26.42 3.02 15.74
N GLU A 23 -26.93 4.23 16.01
CA GLU A 23 -26.11 5.42 16.23
C GLU A 23 -25.17 5.23 17.42
N ARG A 24 -25.70 4.77 18.56
CA ARG A 24 -24.91 4.56 19.78
C ARG A 24 -23.84 3.47 19.61
N LEU A 25 -24.15 2.37 18.93
CA LEU A 25 -23.17 1.33 18.60
C LEU A 25 -22.03 1.90 17.74
N THR A 26 -22.37 2.69 16.72
CA THR A 26 -21.38 3.32 15.84
C THR A 26 -20.47 4.26 16.63
N MET A 27 -21.05 5.09 17.53
CA MET A 27 -20.30 6.03 18.35
C MET A 27 -19.33 5.39 19.35
N ILE A 28 -19.53 4.11 19.71
CA ILE A 28 -18.60 3.36 20.58
C ILE A 28 -17.60 2.48 19.81
N GLY A 29 -17.55 2.61 18.47
CA GLY A 29 -16.61 1.86 17.62
C GLY A 29 -17.14 0.53 17.08
N LEU A 30 -18.45 0.28 17.14
CA LEU A 30 -19.12 -0.83 16.46
C LEU A 30 -19.97 -0.27 15.32
N GLU A 31 -19.31 0.04 14.20
CA GLU A 31 -19.93 0.68 13.05
C GLU A 31 -21.11 -0.15 12.52
N VAL A 32 -22.31 0.47 12.52
CA VAL A 32 -23.51 -0.10 11.91
C VAL A 32 -23.60 0.47 10.50
N GLU A 33 -23.14 -0.30 9.51
CA GLU A 33 -23.08 0.11 8.10
C GLU A 33 -24.48 0.26 7.50
N LYS A 34 -25.43 -0.59 7.95
CA LYS A 34 -26.79 -0.62 7.43
C LYS A 34 -27.79 -1.02 8.50
N VAL A 35 -28.95 -0.36 8.47
CA VAL A 35 -30.15 -0.73 9.23
C VAL A 35 -31.22 -1.13 8.22
N GLU A 36 -31.66 -2.38 8.26
CA GLU A 36 -32.61 -2.96 7.30
C GLU A 36 -33.91 -3.35 8.00
N SER A 37 -35.03 -2.76 7.58
CA SER A 37 -36.35 -3.11 8.08
C SER A 37 -36.93 -4.28 7.31
N VAL A 38 -37.29 -5.34 8.00
CA VAL A 38 -38.01 -6.52 7.47
C VAL A 38 -39.40 -6.60 8.09
N THR A 39 -40.29 -7.44 7.55
CA THR A 39 -41.75 -7.42 7.80
C THR A 39 -42.16 -7.48 9.28
N ASP A 40 -41.30 -7.93 10.21
CA ASP A 40 -41.58 -7.97 11.65
C ASP A 40 -40.35 -7.63 12.54
N ASP A 41 -39.26 -7.10 11.97
CA ASP A 41 -38.00 -6.85 12.72
C ASP A 41 -37.09 -5.83 12.01
N THR A 42 -36.03 -5.42 12.69
CA THR A 42 -34.95 -4.61 12.12
C THR A 42 -33.65 -5.38 12.25
N ILE A 43 -32.84 -5.41 11.19
CA ILE A 43 -31.55 -6.09 11.15
C ILE A 43 -30.44 -5.04 11.06
N PHE A 44 -29.46 -5.13 11.96
CA PHE A 44 -28.24 -4.34 11.89
C PHE A 44 -27.15 -5.10 11.14
N GLU A 45 -26.49 -4.44 10.20
CA GLU A 45 -25.25 -4.92 9.61
C GLU A 45 -24.09 -4.22 10.30
N VAL A 46 -23.46 -4.93 11.25
CA VAL A 46 -22.38 -4.40 12.09
C VAL A 46 -21.04 -4.82 11.54
N ASN A 47 -20.16 -3.87 11.27
CA ASN A 47 -18.78 -4.12 10.89
C ASN A 47 -17.92 -4.27 12.16
N ILE A 48 -17.37 -5.47 12.34
CA ILE A 48 -16.66 -5.84 13.56
C ILE A 48 -15.17 -5.92 13.25
N THR A 49 -14.43 -5.01 13.86
CA THR A 49 -12.98 -4.93 13.73
C THR A 49 -12.29 -6.14 14.39
N PRO A 50 -11.08 -6.53 13.94
CA PRO A 50 -10.39 -7.71 14.46
C PRO A 50 -10.09 -7.72 15.97
N ASN A 51 -10.06 -6.56 16.63
CA ASN A 51 -9.84 -6.44 18.07
C ASN A 51 -11.10 -6.70 18.92
N ARG A 52 -12.29 -6.79 18.31
CA ARG A 52 -13.57 -7.02 19.01
C ARG A 52 -14.20 -8.38 18.67
N PRO A 53 -13.47 -9.51 18.79
CA PRO A 53 -14.06 -10.82 18.50
C PRO A 53 -15.21 -11.17 19.44
N ASP A 54 -15.25 -10.57 20.64
CA ASP A 54 -16.35 -10.71 21.59
C ASP A 54 -17.70 -10.26 21.00
N CYS A 55 -17.66 -9.27 20.09
CA CYS A 55 -18.83 -8.74 19.40
C CYS A 55 -19.28 -9.58 18.20
N LEU A 56 -18.58 -10.67 17.85
CA LEU A 56 -19.02 -11.63 16.82
C LEU A 56 -20.15 -12.55 17.29
N SER A 57 -21.01 -12.02 18.17
CA SER A 57 -22.11 -12.71 18.81
C SER A 57 -23.23 -11.75 19.22
N ILE A 58 -24.47 -12.26 19.25
CA ILE A 58 -25.63 -11.51 19.75
C ILE A 58 -25.41 -11.11 21.22
N ILE A 59 -24.90 -12.04 22.04
CA ILE A 59 -24.57 -11.79 23.45
C ILE A 59 -23.51 -10.70 23.59
N GLY A 60 -22.51 -10.68 22.71
CA GLY A 60 -21.45 -9.68 22.67
C GLY A 60 -21.96 -8.29 22.37
N ILE A 61 -22.77 -8.15 21.33
CA ILE A 61 -23.40 -6.87 20.96
C ILE A 61 -24.38 -6.42 22.05
N ALA A 62 -25.21 -7.33 22.58
CA ALA A 62 -26.12 -7.03 23.68
C ALA A 62 -25.39 -6.55 24.95
N ARG A 63 -24.20 -7.10 25.24
CA ARG A 63 -23.34 -6.64 26.34
C ARG A 63 -22.89 -5.20 26.15
N GLU A 64 -22.52 -4.83 24.93
CA GLU A 64 -22.09 -3.47 24.58
C GLU A 64 -23.25 -2.47 24.65
N ILE A 65 -24.43 -2.86 24.15
CA ILE A 65 -25.66 -2.07 24.29
C ILE A 65 -25.99 -1.85 25.76
N SER A 66 -25.95 -2.91 26.57
CA SER A 66 -26.16 -2.82 28.02
C SER A 66 -25.21 -1.84 28.68
N ALA A 67 -23.94 -1.80 28.26
CA ALA A 67 -22.96 -0.88 28.83
C ALA A 67 -23.23 0.58 28.45
N VAL A 68 -23.62 0.85 27.20
CA VAL A 68 -23.87 2.23 26.73
C VAL A 68 -25.18 2.79 27.29
N PHE A 69 -26.24 1.99 27.29
CA PHE A 69 -27.55 2.42 27.77
C PHE A 69 -27.74 2.20 29.29
N LYS A 70 -26.75 1.61 29.97
CA LYS A 70 -26.80 1.27 31.40
C LYS A 70 -28.01 0.40 31.75
N LEU A 71 -28.28 -0.59 30.91
CA LEU A 71 -29.43 -1.49 31.03
C LEU A 71 -29.02 -2.81 31.67
N PRO A 72 -29.88 -3.47 32.47
CA PRO A 72 -29.63 -4.81 32.95
C PRO A 72 -29.30 -5.76 31.79
N PHE A 73 -28.26 -6.58 31.98
CA PHE A 73 -27.90 -7.62 31.01
C PHE A 73 -27.89 -8.97 31.69
N ASN A 74 -28.69 -9.88 31.13
CA ASN A 74 -28.91 -11.20 31.65
C ASN A 74 -28.65 -12.23 30.54
N ILE A 75 -27.83 -13.24 30.86
CA ILE A 75 -27.66 -14.40 30.00
C ILE A 75 -28.43 -15.53 30.70
N PRO A 76 -29.44 -16.13 30.05
CA PRO A 76 -30.16 -17.26 30.65
C PRO A 76 -29.16 -18.39 30.97
N PHE A 77 -29.29 -18.96 32.17
CA PHE A 77 -28.48 -20.09 32.60
C PHE A 77 -28.94 -21.36 31.86
N HIS A 78 -27.98 -22.16 31.42
CA HIS A 78 -28.20 -23.37 30.61
C HIS A 78 -27.77 -24.63 31.38
N ASP A 79 -28.20 -24.76 32.63
CA ASP A 79 -27.84 -25.93 33.45
C ASP A 79 -28.71 -27.13 33.10
N ILE A 80 -28.06 -28.23 32.72
CA ILE A 80 -28.71 -29.49 32.37
C ILE A 80 -29.01 -30.26 33.65
N LYS A 81 -30.30 -30.41 33.97
CA LYS A 81 -30.80 -31.03 35.21
C LYS A 81 -30.62 -32.55 35.24
N GLU A 82 -30.85 -33.23 34.12
CA GLU A 82 -30.75 -34.69 34.02
C GLU A 82 -29.65 -35.05 33.01
N LYS A 83 -28.59 -35.70 33.50
CA LYS A 83 -27.46 -36.19 32.68
C LYS A 83 -27.38 -37.69 32.82
N LEU A 84 -27.24 -38.40 31.70
CA LEU A 84 -26.85 -39.81 31.75
C LEU A 84 -25.36 -39.92 32.13
N PRO A 85 -24.95 -41.00 32.81
CA PRO A 85 -23.55 -41.23 33.20
C PRO A 85 -22.59 -41.13 32.02
N TYR A 86 -21.31 -40.86 32.30
CA TYR A 86 -20.19 -40.86 31.35
C TYR A 86 -20.40 -41.79 30.15
N SER A 87 -20.26 -41.23 28.95
CA SER A 87 -20.18 -42.04 27.74
C SER A 87 -18.83 -42.75 27.68
N ASP A 88 -18.73 -43.75 26.81
CA ASP A 88 -17.48 -44.48 26.56
C ASP A 88 -16.53 -43.74 25.60
N PHE A 89 -16.74 -42.43 25.42
CA PHE A 89 -15.87 -41.58 24.62
C PHE A 89 -14.71 -41.03 25.45
N SER A 90 -13.56 -40.83 24.80
CA SER A 90 -12.41 -40.16 25.40
C SER A 90 -11.90 -39.03 24.51
N VAL A 91 -11.40 -37.96 25.13
CA VAL A 91 -10.78 -36.81 24.46
C VAL A 91 -9.34 -36.70 24.95
N GLU A 92 -8.40 -36.58 24.03
CA GLU A 92 -6.98 -36.40 24.32
C GLU A 92 -6.42 -35.24 23.49
N ILE A 93 -5.82 -34.25 24.15
CA ILE A 93 -5.13 -33.15 23.49
C ILE A 93 -3.64 -33.49 23.48
N LEU A 94 -3.12 -33.85 22.31
CA LEU A 94 -1.70 -34.15 22.13
C LEU A 94 -0.89 -32.87 21.92
N ASN A 95 -1.49 -31.85 21.29
CA ASN A 95 -0.86 -30.55 21.06
C ASN A 95 -1.55 -29.44 21.87
N SER A 96 -1.17 -29.30 23.14
CA SER A 96 -1.79 -28.34 24.08
C SER A 96 -1.42 -26.87 23.81
N GLU A 97 -0.40 -26.61 22.99
CA GLU A 97 -0.04 -25.24 22.57
C GLU A 97 -1.05 -24.70 21.54
N LEU A 98 -1.54 -25.57 20.66
CA LEU A 98 -2.48 -25.21 19.59
C LEU A 98 -3.95 -25.40 19.99
N CYS A 99 -4.25 -26.27 20.94
CA CYS A 99 -5.58 -26.44 21.53
C CYS A 99 -5.48 -26.44 23.06
N ASN A 100 -5.96 -25.37 23.69
CA ASN A 100 -5.83 -25.24 25.15
C ASN A 100 -6.94 -25.96 25.90
N ARG A 101 -8.12 -26.10 25.29
CA ARG A 101 -9.30 -26.76 25.86
C ARG A 101 -10.14 -27.40 24.75
N TYR A 102 -10.60 -28.62 24.98
CA TYR A 102 -11.55 -29.31 24.12
C TYR A 102 -12.57 -30.02 24.99
N SER A 103 -13.85 -29.68 24.81
CA SER A 103 -14.95 -30.34 25.48
C SER A 103 -15.85 -31.04 24.47
N GLY A 104 -16.23 -32.27 24.79
CA GLY A 104 -17.13 -33.10 24.03
C GLY A 104 -18.36 -33.49 24.82
N ARG A 105 -19.46 -33.76 24.13
CA ARG A 105 -20.64 -34.36 24.75
C ARG A 105 -21.39 -35.29 23.80
N VAL A 106 -21.73 -36.47 24.28
CA VAL A 106 -22.55 -37.42 23.52
C VAL A 106 -24.04 -37.15 23.77
N ILE A 107 -24.82 -37.14 22.69
CA ILE A 107 -26.29 -37.09 22.76
C ILE A 107 -26.82 -38.29 21.97
N LYS A 108 -27.54 -39.19 22.65
CA LYS A 108 -28.02 -40.45 22.07
C LYS A 108 -29.49 -40.39 21.70
N ASN A 109 -29.87 -41.16 20.69
CA ASN A 109 -31.23 -41.28 20.17
C ASN A 109 -31.81 -39.94 19.67
N VAL A 110 -30.99 -39.14 18.99
CA VAL A 110 -31.48 -37.93 18.30
C VAL A 110 -32.28 -38.33 17.07
N VAL A 111 -33.33 -37.56 16.78
CA VAL A 111 -34.05 -37.61 15.50
C VAL A 111 -33.60 -36.43 14.65
N ILE A 112 -32.94 -36.70 13.54
CA ILE A 112 -32.52 -35.66 12.59
C ILE A 112 -33.71 -35.27 11.71
N SER A 113 -34.09 -34.01 11.78
CA SER A 113 -35.26 -33.46 11.09
C SER A 113 -35.04 -32.00 10.75
N ASP A 114 -36.04 -31.38 10.12
CA ASP A 114 -36.10 -29.95 9.96
C ASP A 114 -36.09 -29.21 11.31
N SER A 115 -35.45 -28.05 11.32
CA SER A 115 -35.40 -27.15 12.48
C SER A 115 -36.74 -26.46 12.74
N PRO A 116 -37.06 -26.11 14.00
CA PRO A 116 -38.19 -25.26 14.33
C PRO A 116 -38.11 -23.90 13.61
N GLU A 117 -39.28 -23.37 13.24
CA GLU A 117 -39.42 -22.14 12.45
C GLU A 117 -38.69 -20.93 13.08
N ARG A 118 -38.69 -20.84 14.41
CA ARG A 118 -37.97 -19.76 15.14
C ARG A 118 -36.46 -19.79 14.90
N ILE A 119 -35.85 -20.97 14.85
CA ILE A 119 -34.40 -21.12 14.58
C ILE A 119 -34.12 -20.81 13.11
N LYS A 120 -34.91 -21.38 12.19
CA LYS A 120 -34.78 -21.15 10.75
C LYS A 120 -34.81 -19.65 10.42
N LYS A 121 -35.85 -18.94 10.87
CA LYS A 121 -36.00 -17.49 10.63
C LYS A 121 -34.83 -16.68 11.17
N ARG A 122 -34.27 -17.02 12.33
CA ARG A 122 -33.12 -16.29 12.90
C ARG A 122 -31.84 -16.51 12.11
N LEU A 123 -31.59 -17.74 11.66
CA LEU A 123 -30.45 -18.05 10.80
C LEU A 123 -30.58 -17.34 9.45
N GLU A 124 -31.76 -17.37 8.83
CA GLU A 124 -32.03 -16.71 7.55
C GLU A 124 -31.86 -15.19 7.63
N LYS A 125 -32.33 -14.54 8.71
CA LYS A 125 -32.07 -13.10 8.96
C LYS A 125 -30.56 -12.79 9.03
N CYS A 126 -29.74 -13.77 9.36
CA CYS A 126 -28.28 -13.67 9.43
C CYS A 126 -27.55 -14.23 8.20
N ASP A 127 -28.26 -14.45 7.09
CA ASP A 127 -27.76 -15.05 5.84
C ASP A 127 -27.19 -16.47 5.97
N ILE A 128 -27.61 -17.22 6.99
CA ILE A 128 -27.28 -18.64 7.17
C ILE A 128 -28.47 -19.49 6.72
N ARG A 129 -28.24 -20.36 5.74
CA ARG A 129 -29.24 -21.31 5.24
C ARG A 129 -29.46 -22.44 6.25
N SER A 130 -30.72 -22.77 6.52
CA SER A 130 -31.12 -23.94 7.31
C SER A 130 -30.80 -25.26 6.58
N ILE A 131 -30.27 -26.24 7.32
CA ILE A 131 -29.88 -27.57 6.82
C ILE A 131 -30.66 -28.65 7.57
N ASN A 132 -30.43 -28.80 8.87
CA ASN A 132 -31.14 -29.74 9.74
C ASN A 132 -31.07 -29.24 11.19
N ASN A 133 -31.93 -29.79 12.06
CA ASN A 133 -32.05 -29.37 13.45
C ASN A 133 -30.72 -29.34 14.23
N VAL A 134 -29.81 -30.31 14.03
CA VAL A 134 -28.53 -30.33 14.75
C VAL A 134 -27.57 -29.26 14.23
N VAL A 135 -27.34 -29.19 12.92
CA VAL A 135 -26.43 -28.23 12.30
C VAL A 135 -26.91 -26.80 12.53
N ASP A 136 -28.22 -26.57 12.38
CA ASP A 136 -28.82 -25.26 12.59
C ASP A 136 -28.70 -24.82 14.04
N ILE A 137 -28.82 -25.72 15.02
CA ILE A 137 -28.58 -25.38 16.42
C ILE A 137 -27.12 -25.03 16.66
N THR A 138 -26.15 -25.73 16.05
CA THR A 138 -24.73 -25.35 16.18
C THR A 138 -24.46 -23.96 15.59
N ASN A 139 -25.04 -23.62 14.44
CA ASN A 139 -24.95 -22.28 13.84
C ASN A 139 -25.69 -21.22 14.67
N TYR A 140 -26.85 -21.57 15.22
CA TYR A 140 -27.64 -20.70 16.07
C TYR A 140 -26.84 -20.31 17.32
N VAL A 141 -26.23 -21.29 17.99
CA VAL A 141 -25.40 -21.05 19.18
C VAL A 141 -24.10 -20.34 18.83
N LEU A 142 -23.52 -20.60 17.66
CA LEU A 142 -22.39 -19.84 17.14
C LEU A 142 -22.74 -18.35 17.01
N LEU A 143 -23.91 -18.00 16.46
CA LEU A 143 -24.37 -16.61 16.35
C LEU A 143 -24.74 -16.02 17.71
N GLU A 144 -25.47 -16.77 18.54
CA GLU A 144 -25.93 -16.32 19.86
C GLU A 144 -24.73 -16.02 20.78
N CYS A 145 -23.81 -16.97 20.89
CA CYS A 145 -22.73 -17.01 21.88
C CYS A 145 -21.36 -16.61 21.32
N GLY A 146 -21.17 -16.58 20.01
CA GLY A 146 -19.86 -16.32 19.38
C GLY A 146 -18.89 -17.47 19.46
N HIS A 147 -19.34 -18.65 19.89
CA HIS A 147 -18.50 -19.83 20.07
C HIS A 147 -18.90 -20.88 19.02
N PRO A 148 -18.04 -21.15 18.02
CA PRO A 148 -18.32 -22.17 17.04
C PRO A 148 -18.36 -23.55 17.68
N LEU A 149 -19.33 -24.36 17.26
CA LEU A 149 -19.53 -25.74 17.70
C LEU A 149 -19.55 -26.64 16.46
N HIS A 150 -19.26 -27.92 16.66
CA HIS A 150 -19.41 -28.92 15.60
C HIS A 150 -20.12 -30.16 16.15
N ALA A 151 -20.88 -30.85 15.30
CA ALA A 151 -21.51 -32.11 15.66
C ALA A 151 -21.04 -33.19 14.69
N PHE A 152 -20.47 -34.25 15.24
CA PHE A 152 -20.08 -35.43 14.49
C PHE A 152 -21.13 -36.54 14.66
N ASP A 153 -21.30 -37.39 13.65
CA ASP A 153 -21.98 -38.67 13.83
C ASP A 153 -21.13 -39.56 14.75
N ALA A 154 -21.60 -39.77 15.99
CA ALA A 154 -20.84 -40.52 16.99
C ALA A 154 -20.63 -41.99 16.60
N ASP A 155 -21.49 -42.56 15.76
CA ASP A 155 -21.37 -43.96 15.35
C ASP A 155 -20.29 -44.15 14.27
N THR A 156 -19.84 -43.07 13.63
CA THR A 156 -18.79 -43.09 12.60
C THR A 156 -17.37 -42.93 13.18
N ILE A 157 -17.23 -42.35 14.38
CA ILE A 157 -15.93 -42.08 15.03
C ILE A 157 -15.26 -43.38 15.47
N LYS A 158 -14.09 -43.71 14.89
CA LYS A 158 -13.38 -44.96 15.21
C LYS A 158 -12.79 -44.96 16.61
N GLY A 159 -13.04 -46.05 17.33
CA GLY A 159 -12.58 -46.27 18.70
C GLY A 159 -13.17 -45.33 19.74
N ARG A 160 -14.20 -44.53 19.39
CA ARG A 160 -14.85 -43.56 20.29
C ARG A 160 -13.84 -42.64 21.00
N LYS A 161 -12.78 -42.28 20.29
CA LYS A 161 -11.69 -41.44 20.80
C LYS A 161 -11.55 -40.23 19.91
N ILE A 162 -11.41 -39.06 20.51
CA ILE A 162 -11.06 -37.82 19.82
C ILE A 162 -9.64 -37.45 20.24
N ARG A 163 -8.77 -37.20 19.26
CA ARG A 163 -7.41 -36.70 19.49
C ARG A 163 -7.20 -35.39 18.76
N ILE A 164 -6.56 -34.44 19.41
CA ILE A 164 -6.27 -33.12 18.84
C ILE A 164 -4.77 -33.02 18.65
N ASP A 165 -4.34 -33.02 17.39
CA ASP A 165 -2.93 -33.00 17.02
C ASP A 165 -2.72 -32.39 15.63
N THR A 166 -1.47 -32.05 15.31
CA THR A 166 -1.09 -31.55 13.99
C THR A 166 -1.19 -32.63 12.92
N ALA A 167 -1.30 -32.20 11.66
CA ALA A 167 -1.36 -33.07 10.49
C ALA A 167 -0.13 -33.97 10.35
N GLY A 168 1.07 -33.43 10.63
CA GLY A 168 2.33 -34.17 10.53
C GLY A 168 2.51 -34.74 9.12
N ALA A 169 2.73 -36.06 9.01
CA ALA A 169 2.88 -36.75 7.73
C ALA A 169 1.55 -36.95 6.97
N GLN A 170 0.40 -36.77 7.62
CA GLN A 170 -0.90 -36.86 6.96
C GLN A 170 -1.20 -35.55 6.24
N ASN A 171 -1.17 -35.59 4.92
CA ASN A 171 -1.27 -34.37 4.11
C ASN A 171 -2.60 -34.24 3.37
N LYS A 172 -3.60 -35.11 3.61
CA LYS A 172 -4.88 -35.08 2.89
C LYS A 172 -6.09 -35.33 3.78
N ILE A 173 -7.19 -34.64 3.47
CA ILE A 173 -8.52 -34.87 4.05
C ILE A 173 -9.60 -34.51 3.03
N ILE A 174 -10.74 -35.21 3.05
CA ILE A 174 -11.93 -34.85 2.27
C ILE A 174 -12.86 -34.04 3.18
N THR A 175 -13.13 -32.79 2.82
CA THR A 175 -14.00 -31.90 3.59
C THR A 175 -15.48 -32.06 3.23
N LEU A 176 -16.38 -31.48 4.03
CA LEU A 176 -17.85 -31.52 3.84
C LEU A 176 -18.35 -31.04 2.46
N ASP A 177 -17.56 -30.23 1.76
CA ASP A 177 -17.83 -29.80 0.38
C ASP A 177 -17.48 -30.86 -0.67
N GLY A 178 -16.99 -32.03 -0.24
CA GLY A 178 -16.57 -33.15 -1.11
C GLY A 178 -15.19 -32.94 -1.75
N ILE A 179 -14.45 -31.90 -1.38
CA ILE A 179 -13.14 -31.59 -1.96
C ILE A 179 -12.03 -32.27 -1.14
N GLU A 180 -11.14 -33.00 -1.81
CA GLU A 180 -9.88 -33.48 -1.22
C GLU A 180 -8.88 -32.31 -1.13
N ARG A 181 -8.37 -32.04 0.06
CA ARG A 181 -7.50 -30.88 0.34
C ARG A 181 -6.14 -31.33 0.82
N GLU A 182 -5.11 -30.69 0.27
CA GLU A 182 -3.73 -30.86 0.75
C GLU A 182 -3.48 -29.99 1.98
N LEU A 183 -3.09 -30.62 3.08
CA LEU A 183 -2.91 -30.01 4.38
C LEU A 183 -1.45 -29.64 4.63
N PRO A 184 -1.16 -28.44 5.15
CA PRO A 184 0.13 -28.13 5.75
C PRO A 184 0.45 -29.07 6.92
N GLU A 185 1.71 -29.48 7.08
CA GLU A 185 2.15 -30.36 8.20
C GLU A 185 1.80 -29.78 9.57
N ASP A 186 1.81 -28.45 9.68
CA ASP A 186 1.54 -27.66 10.88
C ASP A 186 0.05 -27.31 11.08
N ALA A 187 -0.84 -27.84 10.25
CA ALA A 187 -2.28 -27.67 10.39
C ALA A 187 -2.80 -28.48 11.59
N LEU A 188 -3.61 -27.86 12.44
CA LEU A 188 -4.25 -28.55 13.56
C LEU A 188 -5.47 -29.34 13.04
N LEU A 189 -5.54 -30.63 13.37
CA LEU A 189 -6.62 -31.52 12.97
C LEU A 189 -7.29 -32.14 14.21
N ILE A 190 -8.53 -32.56 13.99
CA ILE A 190 -9.28 -33.42 14.92
C ILE A 190 -9.22 -34.82 14.33
N TRP A 191 -8.78 -35.77 15.14
CA TRP A 191 -8.57 -37.16 14.77
C TRP A 191 -9.50 -38.07 15.55
N ASP A 192 -9.87 -39.19 14.94
CA ASP A 192 -10.33 -40.34 15.69
C ASP A 192 -9.13 -41.25 16.08
N SER A 193 -9.40 -42.51 16.41
CA SER A 193 -8.31 -43.46 16.72
C SER A 193 -7.41 -43.80 15.54
N GLU A 194 -7.86 -43.60 14.30
CA GLU A 194 -7.23 -44.10 13.07
C GLU A 194 -6.90 -42.99 12.06
N ARG A 195 -7.75 -41.97 11.91
CA ARG A 195 -7.70 -41.00 10.80
C ARG A 195 -8.14 -39.58 11.20
N PRO A 196 -7.80 -38.53 10.42
CA PRO A 196 -8.32 -37.19 10.65
C PRO A 196 -9.80 -37.13 10.25
N ILE A 197 -10.61 -36.47 11.06
CA ILE A 197 -12.06 -36.33 10.86
C ILE A 197 -12.50 -34.87 10.66
N ALA A 198 -11.65 -33.89 10.98
CA ALA A 198 -11.90 -32.49 10.68
C ALA A 198 -10.61 -31.66 10.67
N ILE A 199 -10.65 -30.53 9.96
CA ILE A 199 -9.67 -29.45 10.09
C ILE A 199 -10.12 -28.56 11.25
N ALA A 200 -9.37 -28.58 12.35
CA ALA A 200 -9.78 -27.99 13.62
C ALA A 200 -10.18 -26.51 13.43
N GLY A 201 -11.39 -26.15 13.89
CA GLY A 201 -11.91 -24.78 13.83
C GLY A 201 -12.18 -24.21 12.43
N ILE A 202 -12.04 -24.99 11.36
CA ILE A 202 -12.21 -24.50 9.98
C ILE A 202 -13.36 -25.24 9.28
N MET A 203 -13.26 -26.56 9.12
CA MET A 203 -14.23 -27.35 8.37
C MET A 203 -14.20 -28.83 8.79
N GLY A 204 -15.38 -29.43 8.93
CA GLY A 204 -15.54 -30.86 9.19
C GLY A 204 -15.14 -31.73 7.99
N GLY A 205 -14.81 -32.99 8.26
CA GLY A 205 -14.66 -34.03 7.25
C GLY A 205 -16.01 -34.65 6.86
N SER A 206 -16.11 -35.11 5.62
CA SER A 206 -17.36 -35.66 5.08
C SER A 206 -17.75 -37.01 5.71
N GLU A 207 -16.78 -37.81 6.14
CA GLU A 207 -17.03 -39.18 6.63
C GLU A 207 -17.68 -39.24 8.02
N THR A 208 -17.67 -38.13 8.76
CA THR A 208 -18.23 -38.02 10.11
C THR A 208 -19.39 -37.03 10.18
N GLU A 209 -19.94 -36.65 9.02
CA GLU A 209 -21.06 -35.72 8.88
C GLU A 209 -22.35 -36.27 9.50
N VAL A 210 -23.11 -35.39 10.15
CA VAL A 210 -24.47 -35.72 10.63
C VAL A 210 -25.42 -35.81 9.43
N SER A 211 -26.03 -36.97 9.24
CA SER A 211 -27.00 -37.25 8.18
C SER A 211 -28.38 -37.59 8.76
N TYR A 212 -29.41 -37.69 7.91
CA TYR A 212 -30.74 -38.15 8.34
C TYR A 212 -30.76 -39.58 8.94
N LYS A 213 -29.67 -40.35 8.80
CA LYS A 213 -29.53 -41.69 9.40
C LYS A 213 -28.89 -41.66 10.78
N THR A 214 -28.26 -40.55 11.15
CA THR A 214 -27.53 -40.40 12.41
C THR A 214 -28.47 -40.49 13.60
N LYS A 215 -28.11 -41.29 14.61
CA LYS A 215 -28.89 -41.48 15.84
C LYS A 215 -28.16 -41.03 17.09
N ASN A 216 -26.83 -40.98 17.03
CA ASN A 216 -25.98 -40.57 18.14
C ASN A 216 -25.03 -39.51 17.61
N ILE A 217 -24.89 -38.41 18.33
CA ILE A 217 -23.97 -37.34 17.96
C ILE A 217 -22.94 -37.10 19.05
N PHE A 218 -21.75 -36.67 18.63
CA PHE A 218 -20.72 -36.11 19.49
C PHE A 218 -20.63 -34.62 19.20
N LEU A 219 -21.06 -33.82 20.17
CA LEU A 219 -21.02 -32.37 20.09
C LEU A 219 -19.68 -31.86 20.63
N GLU A 220 -18.98 -31.08 19.81
CA GLU A 220 -17.69 -30.45 20.07
C GLU A 220 -17.87 -28.97 20.46
N SER A 221 -17.09 -28.55 21.46
CA SER A 221 -16.81 -27.15 21.79
C SER A 221 -15.33 -27.04 22.17
N ALA A 222 -14.58 -26.15 21.54
CA ALA A 222 -13.11 -26.14 21.66
C ALA A 222 -12.53 -24.73 21.61
N TYR A 223 -11.33 -24.56 22.19
CA TYR A 223 -10.52 -23.37 22.00
C TYR A 223 -9.27 -23.73 21.21
N PHE A 224 -9.12 -23.11 20.05
CA PHE A 224 -7.97 -23.25 19.16
C PHE A 224 -7.16 -21.96 19.13
N ASN A 225 -5.83 -22.09 19.00
CA ASN A 225 -4.94 -20.96 18.88
C ASN A 225 -5.27 -20.14 17.61
N PRO A 226 -5.61 -18.84 17.74
CA PRO A 226 -6.07 -18.03 16.61
C PRO A 226 -5.08 -17.92 15.44
N PHE A 227 -3.77 -17.89 15.72
CA PHE A 227 -2.74 -17.79 14.69
C PHE A 227 -2.67 -19.07 13.83
N SER A 228 -2.83 -20.23 14.45
CA SER A 228 -2.83 -21.52 13.74
C SER A 228 -4.01 -21.63 12.78
N ILE A 229 -5.20 -21.24 13.24
CA ILE A 229 -6.42 -21.21 12.43
C ILE A 229 -6.27 -20.26 11.25
N ARG A 230 -5.82 -19.02 11.51
CA ARG A 230 -5.61 -17.99 10.46
C ARG A 230 -4.65 -18.48 9.37
N ARG A 231 -3.53 -19.08 9.76
CA ARG A 231 -2.50 -19.58 8.84
C ARG A 231 -3.05 -20.69 7.96
N THR A 232 -3.76 -21.64 8.56
CA THR A 232 -4.33 -22.80 7.86
C THR A 232 -5.46 -22.37 6.92
N SER A 233 -6.40 -21.55 7.40
CA SER A 233 -7.52 -21.00 6.60
C SER A 233 -7.02 -20.23 5.38
N LYS A 234 -6.01 -19.35 5.54
CA LYS A 234 -5.40 -18.62 4.41
C LYS A 234 -4.66 -19.52 3.42
N ARG A 235 -3.89 -20.50 3.90
CA ARG A 235 -3.17 -21.45 3.01
C ARG A 235 -4.13 -22.29 2.18
N LEU A 236 -5.26 -22.71 2.77
CA LEU A 236 -6.28 -23.52 2.10
C LEU A 236 -7.29 -22.69 1.30
N ASN A 237 -7.21 -21.36 1.36
CA ASN A 237 -8.20 -20.43 0.81
C ASN A 237 -9.64 -20.79 1.24
N LEU A 238 -9.81 -21.10 2.53
CA LEU A 238 -11.05 -21.55 3.13
C LEU A 238 -11.50 -20.58 4.22
N THR A 239 -12.66 -19.95 4.03
CA THR A 239 -13.26 -19.05 5.02
C THR A 239 -14.64 -19.59 5.41
N SER A 240 -14.87 -19.78 6.70
CA SER A 240 -16.16 -20.18 7.29
C SER A 240 -16.51 -19.29 8.48
N GLU A 241 -17.78 -19.30 8.91
CA GLU A 241 -18.21 -18.60 10.14
C GLU A 241 -17.41 -19.02 11.38
N SER A 242 -16.99 -20.29 11.41
CA SER A 242 -16.13 -20.87 12.44
C SER A 242 -14.71 -20.35 12.35
N SER A 243 -14.07 -20.44 11.17
CA SER A 243 -12.69 -20.00 11.00
C SER A 243 -12.55 -18.50 11.27
N TYR A 244 -13.53 -17.70 10.84
CA TYR A 244 -13.59 -16.25 11.05
C TYR A 244 -13.57 -15.85 12.53
N ARG A 245 -14.26 -16.61 13.39
CA ARG A 245 -14.30 -16.38 14.85
C ARG A 245 -13.06 -16.92 15.53
N PHE A 246 -12.66 -18.16 15.24
CA PHE A 246 -11.48 -18.75 15.86
C PHE A 246 -10.19 -18.00 15.51
N GLU A 247 -10.05 -17.50 14.27
CA GLU A 247 -8.83 -16.75 13.86
C GLU A 247 -8.68 -15.39 14.57
N ARG A 248 -9.77 -14.83 15.12
CA ARG A 248 -9.76 -13.59 15.92
C ARG A 248 -9.74 -13.90 17.43
N GLY A 249 -10.22 -15.07 17.83
CA GLY A 249 -10.17 -15.61 19.19
C GLY A 249 -11.54 -15.72 19.83
N THR A 250 -11.87 -16.91 20.33
CA THR A 250 -13.14 -17.19 21.03
C THR A 250 -12.95 -17.18 22.54
N ASP A 251 -14.05 -17.11 23.29
CA ASP A 251 -14.00 -17.15 24.76
C ASP A 251 -13.80 -18.59 25.26
N ILE A 252 -12.63 -18.86 25.83
CA ILE A 252 -12.26 -20.17 26.41
C ILE A 252 -13.04 -20.53 27.69
N GLU A 253 -13.51 -19.54 28.45
CA GLU A 253 -14.32 -19.78 29.66
C GLU A 253 -15.80 -19.97 29.32
N PHE A 254 -16.26 -19.45 28.19
CA PHE A 254 -17.66 -19.60 27.73
C PHE A 254 -17.94 -20.90 26.98
N LEU A 255 -16.89 -21.62 26.57
CA LEU A 255 -16.93 -22.87 25.83
C LEU A 255 -17.96 -23.89 26.38
N GLU A 256 -17.95 -24.13 27.69
CA GLU A 256 -18.87 -25.07 28.34
C GLU A 256 -20.33 -24.59 28.31
N LYS A 257 -20.54 -23.28 28.45
CA LYS A 257 -21.88 -22.68 28.42
C LYS A 257 -22.48 -22.78 27.01
N ALA A 258 -21.67 -22.55 25.98
CA ALA A 258 -22.08 -22.76 24.59
C ALA A 258 -22.43 -24.23 24.33
N LEU A 259 -21.61 -25.16 24.81
CA LEU A 259 -21.87 -26.59 24.68
C LEU A 259 -23.18 -27.01 25.37
N ASN A 260 -23.42 -26.52 26.60
CA ASN A 260 -24.64 -26.81 27.33
C ASN A 260 -25.88 -26.23 26.64
N ARG A 261 -25.79 -24.99 26.13
CA ARG A 261 -26.86 -24.32 25.37
C ARG A 261 -27.25 -25.14 24.14
N ALA A 262 -26.28 -25.56 23.33
CA ALA A 262 -26.54 -26.38 22.17
C ALA A 262 -27.10 -27.77 22.55
N ALA A 263 -26.55 -28.41 23.58
CA ALA A 263 -27.04 -29.72 24.01
C ALA A 263 -28.50 -29.68 24.49
N LEU A 264 -28.90 -28.64 25.24
CA LEU A 264 -30.30 -28.44 25.66
C LEU A 264 -31.22 -28.26 24.46
N LEU A 265 -30.88 -27.36 23.54
CA LEU A 265 -31.69 -27.12 22.33
C LEU A 265 -31.79 -28.39 21.48
N ILE A 266 -30.70 -29.15 21.31
CA ILE A 266 -30.73 -30.42 20.57
C ILE A 266 -31.62 -31.42 21.30
N GLY A 267 -31.50 -31.55 22.63
CA GLY A 267 -32.35 -32.44 23.41
C GLY A 267 -33.85 -32.11 23.28
N GLU A 268 -34.20 -30.82 23.36
CA GLU A 268 -35.57 -30.32 23.21
C GLU A 268 -36.13 -30.57 21.81
N VAL A 269 -35.34 -30.31 20.76
CA VAL A 269 -35.82 -30.38 19.36
C VAL A 269 -35.78 -31.80 18.79
N SER A 270 -34.77 -32.60 19.14
CA SER A 270 -34.55 -33.93 18.56
C SER A 270 -35.00 -35.10 19.46
N GLY A 271 -35.34 -34.82 20.73
CA GLY A 271 -35.68 -35.85 21.74
C GLY A 271 -34.46 -36.62 22.28
N GLY A 272 -33.25 -36.19 21.94
CA GLY A 272 -32.01 -36.87 22.33
C GLY A 272 -31.73 -36.84 23.83
N LYS A 273 -31.11 -37.91 24.34
CA LYS A 273 -30.68 -38.04 25.74
C LYS A 273 -29.24 -37.57 25.91
N ILE A 274 -29.05 -36.61 26.82
CA ILE A 274 -27.79 -35.90 27.02
C ILE A 274 -26.91 -36.62 28.05
N HIS A 275 -25.65 -36.89 27.69
CA HIS A 275 -24.65 -37.44 28.61
C HIS A 275 -23.82 -36.35 29.31
N GLU A 276 -23.02 -36.76 30.29
CA GLU A 276 -21.99 -35.92 30.92
C GLU A 276 -20.94 -35.39 29.93
N ILE A 277 -20.33 -34.27 30.31
CA ILE A 277 -19.27 -33.62 29.53
C ILE A 277 -17.96 -34.39 29.67
N ILE A 278 -17.24 -34.52 28.55
CA ILE A 278 -15.85 -34.97 28.52
C ILE A 278 -15.01 -33.72 28.26
N ASP A 279 -14.27 -33.25 29.26
CA ASP A 279 -13.50 -32.00 29.17
C ASP A 279 -12.01 -32.25 29.35
N ALA A 280 -11.21 -31.88 28.34
CA ALA A 280 -9.77 -31.85 28.40
C ALA A 280 -9.32 -30.38 28.43
N TYR A 281 -8.76 -29.92 29.56
CA TYR A 281 -8.34 -28.53 29.75
C TYR A 281 -6.90 -28.42 30.29
N PRO A 282 -5.88 -28.83 29.50
CA PRO A 282 -4.48 -28.85 29.93
C PRO A 282 -3.91 -27.47 30.23
N VAL A 283 -4.30 -26.43 29.49
CA VAL A 283 -3.75 -25.07 29.64
C VAL A 283 -4.87 -24.13 30.12
N LYS A 284 -4.99 -23.97 31.44
CA LYS A 284 -6.02 -23.12 32.03
C LYS A 284 -5.82 -21.64 31.70
N TYR A 285 -6.90 -20.97 31.34
CA TYR A 285 -6.91 -19.52 31.17
C TYR A 285 -6.53 -18.82 32.48
N MET A 286 -5.65 -17.83 32.36
CA MET A 286 -5.33 -16.90 33.42
C MET A 286 -5.46 -15.49 32.85
N SER A 287 -6.31 -14.67 33.48
CA SER A 287 -6.42 -13.26 33.12
C SER A 287 -5.08 -12.57 33.37
N ASN A 288 -4.58 -11.85 32.38
CA ASN A 288 -3.35 -11.05 32.49
C ASN A 288 -3.72 -9.67 33.04
N PRO A 289 -3.47 -9.39 34.33
CA PRO A 289 -3.88 -8.12 34.91
C PRO A 289 -3.07 -6.97 34.33
N VAL A 290 -3.75 -5.83 34.14
CA VAL A 290 -3.12 -4.58 33.71
C VAL A 290 -3.11 -3.60 34.88
N GLU A 291 -1.92 -3.13 35.21
CA GLU A 291 -1.73 -2.12 36.24
C GLU A 291 -1.88 -0.72 35.65
N VAL A 292 -2.81 0.07 36.20
CA VAL A 292 -3.09 1.45 35.74
C VAL A 292 -3.28 2.41 36.90
N THR A 293 -3.04 3.70 36.66
CA THR A 293 -3.43 4.77 37.57
C THR A 293 -4.47 5.67 36.90
N TYR A 294 -5.39 6.20 37.70
CA TYR A 294 -6.40 7.14 37.23
C TYR A 294 -5.79 8.36 36.52
N ASP A 295 -4.69 8.88 37.04
CA ASP A 295 -3.99 10.04 36.45
C ASP A 295 -3.38 9.71 35.09
N ARG A 296 -2.84 8.50 34.92
CA ARG A 296 -2.27 8.06 33.64
C ARG A 296 -3.35 7.99 32.56
N ILE A 297 -4.52 7.44 32.88
CA ILE A 297 -5.62 7.32 31.90
C ILE A 297 -6.14 8.71 31.51
N ASN A 298 -6.43 9.58 32.47
CA ASN A 298 -6.84 10.96 32.18
C ASN A 298 -5.77 11.74 31.40
N LYS A 299 -4.49 11.48 31.66
CA LYS A 299 -3.38 12.09 30.91
C LYS A 299 -3.34 11.62 29.46
N ILE A 300 -3.58 10.33 29.19
CA ILE A 300 -3.68 9.79 27.82
C ILE A 300 -4.85 10.45 27.08
N LEU A 301 -6.01 10.52 27.74
CA LEU A 301 -7.24 11.07 27.14
C LEU A 301 -7.26 12.60 27.07
N GLY A 302 -6.41 13.29 27.84
CA GLY A 302 -6.45 14.75 27.98
C GLY A 302 -7.68 15.26 28.74
N THR A 303 -8.33 14.40 29.53
CA THR A 303 -9.59 14.66 30.24
C THR A 303 -9.41 14.83 31.75
N LYS A 304 -10.53 15.05 32.45
CA LYS A 304 -10.65 15.03 33.92
C LYS A 304 -11.92 14.27 34.31
N ILE A 305 -12.10 13.06 33.78
CA ILE A 305 -13.27 12.20 34.03
C ILE A 305 -13.26 11.81 35.52
N PRO A 306 -14.32 12.08 36.30
CA PRO A 306 -14.39 11.72 37.72
C PRO A 306 -14.13 10.23 37.98
N LYS A 307 -13.52 9.89 39.13
CA LYS A 307 -13.25 8.49 39.52
C LYS A 307 -14.51 7.62 39.54
N GLU A 308 -15.63 8.16 40.00
CA GLU A 308 -16.92 7.45 40.06
C GLU A 308 -17.39 7.01 38.67
N GLU A 309 -17.33 7.91 37.69
CA GLU A 309 -17.69 7.63 36.29
C GLU A 309 -16.72 6.63 35.65
N PHE A 310 -15.42 6.76 35.93
CA PHE A 310 -14.41 5.78 35.51
C PHE A 310 -14.74 4.35 35.96
N PHE A 311 -15.10 4.18 37.25
CA PHE A 311 -15.45 2.85 37.77
C PHE A 311 -16.79 2.36 37.25
N ASP A 312 -17.76 3.26 37.08
CA ASP A 312 -19.08 2.92 36.53
C ASP A 312 -18.95 2.37 35.11
N ILE A 313 -18.14 3.01 34.25
CA ILE A 313 -17.88 2.54 32.89
C ILE A 313 -17.29 1.12 32.90
N LEU A 314 -16.21 0.88 33.64
CA LEU A 314 -15.58 -0.44 33.69
C LEU A 314 -16.53 -1.51 34.26
N LYS A 315 -17.37 -1.14 35.23
CA LYS A 315 -18.39 -2.02 35.80
C LYS A 315 -19.43 -2.42 34.75
N TRP A 316 -19.94 -1.46 33.98
CA TRP A 316 -20.90 -1.71 32.90
C TRP A 316 -20.32 -2.58 31.78
N LEU A 317 -19.02 -2.41 31.49
CA LEU A 317 -18.26 -3.27 30.59
C LEU A 317 -17.92 -4.65 31.17
N ARG A 318 -18.26 -4.89 32.44
CA ARG A 318 -17.98 -6.13 33.19
C ARG A 318 -16.49 -6.43 33.31
N ILE A 319 -15.67 -5.38 33.34
CA ILE A 319 -14.23 -5.46 33.57
C ILE A 319 -13.99 -5.36 35.07
N THR A 320 -13.36 -6.39 35.65
CA THR A 320 -13.10 -6.41 37.09
C THR A 320 -11.92 -5.51 37.42
N ILE A 321 -12.06 -4.69 38.47
CA ILE A 321 -11.02 -3.76 38.93
C ILE A 321 -10.83 -3.89 40.44
N LYS A 322 -9.57 -3.90 40.90
CA LYS A 322 -9.21 -3.88 42.32
C LYS A 322 -8.36 -2.65 42.62
N ASP A 323 -8.76 -1.89 43.64
CA ASP A 323 -7.97 -0.78 44.17
C ASP A 323 -6.89 -1.30 45.13
N LYS A 324 -5.65 -0.85 44.93
CA LYS A 324 -4.50 -1.09 45.80
C LYS A 324 -3.87 0.22 46.30
N GLY A 325 -4.68 1.19 46.69
CA GLY A 325 -4.20 2.42 47.32
C GLY A 325 -3.60 3.41 46.32
N GLY A 326 -4.32 3.67 45.23
CA GLY A 326 -3.94 4.65 44.20
C GLY A 326 -3.48 4.04 42.87
N VAL A 327 -3.18 2.75 42.88
CA VAL A 327 -2.97 1.91 41.69
C VAL A 327 -4.14 0.95 41.56
N PHE A 328 -4.65 0.80 40.35
CA PHE A 328 -5.72 -0.12 40.03
C PHE A 328 -5.18 -1.31 39.25
N ILE A 329 -5.63 -2.50 39.64
CA ILE A 329 -5.39 -3.73 38.89
C ILE A 329 -6.67 -4.08 38.15
N VAL A 330 -6.62 -3.97 36.83
CA VAL A 330 -7.70 -4.32 35.91
C VAL A 330 -7.51 -5.75 35.45
N TYR A 331 -8.56 -6.57 35.53
CA TYR A 331 -8.60 -7.95 35.08
C TYR A 331 -9.52 -8.05 33.88
N PRO A 332 -8.97 -8.06 32.65
CA PRO A 332 -9.76 -8.27 31.45
C PRO A 332 -10.49 -9.63 31.52
N PRO A 333 -11.77 -9.67 31.12
CA PRO A 333 -12.48 -10.94 30.99
C PRO A 333 -11.90 -11.77 29.84
N SER A 334 -12.12 -13.09 29.86
CA SER A 334 -11.59 -14.06 28.89
C SER A 334 -11.95 -13.76 27.43
N TYR A 335 -13.11 -13.16 27.16
CA TYR A 335 -13.54 -12.75 25.83
C TYR A 335 -12.83 -11.46 25.31
N ARG A 336 -12.12 -10.71 26.17
CA ARG A 336 -11.40 -9.47 25.80
C ARG A 336 -9.90 -9.71 25.72
N SER A 337 -9.46 -10.25 24.60
CA SER A 337 -8.05 -10.50 24.31
C SER A 337 -7.27 -9.26 23.86
N ASP A 338 -7.98 -8.16 23.56
CA ASP A 338 -7.44 -6.88 23.11
C ASP A 338 -6.93 -5.98 24.24
N ILE A 339 -7.43 -6.14 25.46
CA ILE A 339 -7.00 -5.34 26.62
C ILE A 339 -5.72 -5.92 27.23
N LYS A 340 -4.58 -5.25 27.00
CA LYS A 340 -3.25 -5.68 27.48
C LYS A 340 -2.44 -4.58 28.14
N ARG A 341 -2.80 -3.31 27.95
CA ARG A 341 -2.07 -2.14 28.45
C ARG A 341 -3.00 -0.99 28.84
N ALA A 342 -2.43 0.01 29.50
CA ALA A 342 -3.15 1.19 29.96
C ALA A 342 -3.89 1.94 28.83
N SER A 343 -3.34 1.97 27.62
CA SER A 343 -3.98 2.63 26.48
C SER A 343 -5.27 1.94 26.05
N ASP A 344 -5.35 0.62 26.15
CA ASP A 344 -6.56 -0.11 25.76
C ASP A 344 -7.67 0.14 26.79
N ILE A 345 -7.32 0.24 28.08
CA ILE A 345 -8.27 0.68 29.12
C ILE A 345 -8.71 2.13 28.90
N ALA A 346 -7.80 3.01 28.47
CA ALA A 346 -8.14 4.40 28.14
C ALA A 346 -9.13 4.47 26.97
N GLU A 347 -8.97 3.62 25.95
CA GLU A 347 -9.90 3.47 24.83
C GLU A 347 -11.28 2.99 25.30
N GLU A 348 -11.35 1.97 26.16
CA GLU A 348 -12.61 1.48 26.74
C GLU A 348 -13.38 2.56 27.49
N ILE A 349 -12.65 3.41 28.22
CA ILE A 349 -13.26 4.54 28.93
C ILE A 349 -13.71 5.61 27.94
N ALA A 350 -12.86 5.97 26.99
CA ALA A 350 -13.15 7.00 26.02
C ALA A 350 -14.35 6.66 25.13
N ARG A 351 -14.51 5.42 24.70
CA ARG A 351 -15.62 5.02 23.83
C ARG A 351 -16.97 5.08 24.55
N ILE A 352 -17.04 4.63 25.82
CA ILE A 352 -18.28 4.67 26.61
C ILE A 352 -18.57 6.09 27.11
N TYR A 353 -17.54 6.84 27.49
CA TYR A 353 -17.67 8.26 27.84
C TYR A 353 -18.15 9.10 26.63
N GLY A 354 -17.75 8.70 25.43
CA GLY A 354 -18.05 9.36 24.16
C GLY A 354 -16.89 10.22 23.68
N TYR A 355 -16.41 9.97 22.47
CA TYR A 355 -15.30 10.72 21.89
C TYR A 355 -15.61 12.21 21.72
N ASP A 356 -16.87 12.56 21.43
CA ASP A 356 -17.29 13.97 21.30
C ASP A 356 -17.24 14.75 22.61
N MET A 357 -17.27 14.05 23.75
CA MET A 357 -17.17 14.66 25.07
C MET A 357 -15.71 14.98 25.45
N ILE A 358 -14.73 14.45 24.71
CA ILE A 358 -13.31 14.71 24.96
C ILE A 358 -12.94 16.11 24.44
N PRO A 359 -12.40 17.01 25.29
CA PRO A 359 -12.11 18.38 24.88
C PRO A 359 -11.04 18.47 23.79
N LYS A 360 -11.36 19.18 22.70
CA LYS A 360 -10.39 19.51 21.64
C LYS A 360 -9.33 20.46 22.19
N ARG A 361 -8.04 20.12 22.03
CA ARG A 361 -6.89 20.95 22.42
C ARG A 361 -5.84 20.97 21.33
N ILE A 362 -5.29 22.14 21.07
CA ILE A 362 -4.14 22.28 20.15
C ILE A 362 -2.89 21.74 20.86
N PRO A 363 -2.11 20.83 20.24
CA PRO A 363 -0.84 20.37 20.78
C PRO A 363 0.10 21.56 21.06
N ARG A 364 0.68 21.60 22.26
CA ARG A 364 1.71 22.59 22.60
C ARG A 364 3.07 22.02 22.21
N SER A 365 3.71 22.62 21.21
CA SER A 365 5.09 22.33 20.84
C SER A 365 5.92 23.60 20.98
N PRO A 366 7.17 23.54 21.47
CA PRO A 366 8.09 24.66 21.30
C PRO A 366 8.25 24.95 19.80
N LEU A 367 8.23 26.24 19.43
CA LEU A 367 8.54 26.67 18.08
C LEU A 367 10.06 26.73 17.95
N SER A 368 10.62 25.80 17.18
CA SER A 368 12.00 25.90 16.69
C SER A 368 11.98 26.44 15.26
N PRO A 369 12.91 27.31 14.84
CA PRO A 369 13.08 27.60 13.42
C PRO A 369 13.36 26.28 12.70
N GLY A 370 12.44 25.88 11.81
CA GLY A 370 12.63 24.69 11.00
C GLY A 370 13.83 24.86 10.07
N GLN A 371 14.53 23.78 9.77
CA GLN A 371 15.54 23.80 8.71
C GLN A 371 14.84 23.71 7.36
N SER A 372 15.24 24.55 6.41
CA SER A 372 14.73 24.44 5.05
C SER A 372 15.26 23.15 4.42
N ASN A 373 14.36 22.34 3.86
CA ASN A 373 14.75 21.17 3.08
C ASN A 373 15.21 21.65 1.70
N LYS A 374 16.50 22.01 1.59
CA LYS A 374 17.11 22.53 0.35
C LYS A 374 16.89 21.60 -0.84
N ARG A 375 16.96 20.28 -0.62
CA ARG A 375 16.65 19.27 -1.63
C ARG A 375 15.24 19.46 -2.19
N MET A 376 14.23 19.61 -1.33
CA MET A 376 12.85 19.85 -1.76
C MET A 376 12.68 21.19 -2.49
N ILE A 377 13.33 22.25 -2.01
CA ILE A 377 13.31 23.56 -2.67
C ILE A 377 13.89 23.48 -4.09
N ASN A 378 15.03 22.81 -4.26
CA ASN A 378 15.65 22.65 -5.58
C ASN A 378 14.82 21.77 -6.52
N ILE A 379 14.22 20.68 -6.02
CA ILE A 379 13.28 19.88 -6.82
C ILE A 379 12.08 20.73 -7.28
N ASN A 380 11.55 21.60 -6.43
CA ASN A 380 10.48 22.52 -6.80
C ASN A 380 10.93 23.54 -7.85
N ARG A 381 12.17 24.05 -7.76
CA ARG A 381 12.75 24.94 -8.80
C ARG A 381 12.88 24.23 -10.14
N ILE A 382 13.35 22.98 -10.15
CA ILE A 382 13.46 22.14 -11.35
C ILE A 382 12.07 21.94 -11.98
N ARG A 383 11.06 21.59 -11.16
CA ARG A 383 9.67 21.46 -11.63
C ARG A 383 9.15 22.76 -12.24
N GLU A 384 9.39 23.89 -11.58
CA GLU A 384 8.94 25.19 -12.05
C GLU A 384 9.65 25.63 -13.33
N ALA A 385 10.94 25.31 -13.49
CA ALA A 385 11.68 25.56 -14.72
C ALA A 385 11.02 24.85 -15.92
N MET A 386 10.68 23.57 -15.78
CA MET A 386 9.98 22.82 -16.84
C MET A 386 8.62 23.42 -17.16
N ARG A 387 7.86 23.85 -16.14
CA ARG A 387 6.57 24.53 -16.32
C ARG A 387 6.73 25.88 -17.05
N LYS A 388 7.73 26.68 -16.69
CA LYS A 388 8.08 27.94 -17.39
C LYS A 388 8.44 27.71 -18.86
N SER A 389 9.06 26.57 -19.19
CA SER A 389 9.32 26.15 -20.57
C SER A 389 8.08 25.57 -21.30
N GLY A 390 6.91 25.57 -20.66
CA GLY A 390 5.63 25.16 -21.23
C GLY A 390 5.38 23.65 -21.20
N PHE A 391 6.13 22.88 -20.40
CA PHE A 391 5.85 21.47 -20.19
C PHE A 391 4.80 21.24 -19.10
N THR A 392 4.00 20.20 -19.26
CA THR A 392 2.98 19.76 -18.30
C THR A 392 3.49 18.54 -17.54
N GLU A 393 3.41 18.57 -16.21
CA GLU A 393 3.80 17.43 -15.37
C GLU A 393 2.77 16.30 -15.49
N VAL A 394 3.23 15.07 -15.66
CA VAL A 394 2.41 13.85 -15.67
C VAL A 394 2.87 12.91 -14.56
N ILE A 395 1.97 12.04 -14.09
CA ILE A 395 2.25 11.04 -13.05
C ILE A 395 1.87 9.68 -13.62
N ASN A 396 2.86 8.79 -13.71
CA ASN A 396 2.67 7.44 -14.24
C ASN A 396 2.79 6.39 -13.12
N TYR A 397 2.28 5.18 -13.39
CA TYR A 397 2.54 4.05 -12.51
C TYR A 397 4.06 3.78 -12.42
N SER A 398 4.50 3.31 -11.26
CA SER A 398 5.90 2.87 -11.07
C SER A 398 6.17 1.46 -11.63
N PHE A 399 5.13 0.84 -12.20
CA PHE A 399 5.16 -0.47 -12.82
C PHE A 399 5.33 -0.32 -14.34
N MET A 400 5.97 -1.30 -14.95
CA MET A 400 6.16 -1.38 -16.39
C MET A 400 5.89 -2.78 -16.92
N ASN A 401 5.57 -2.83 -18.20
CA ASN A 401 5.43 -4.09 -18.92
C ASN A 401 6.81 -4.64 -19.30
N PRO A 402 7.04 -5.96 -19.18
CA PRO A 402 8.25 -6.60 -19.70
C PRO A 402 8.56 -6.22 -21.16
N SER A 403 7.53 -6.02 -22.00
CA SER A 403 7.71 -5.59 -23.39
C SER A 403 8.03 -4.10 -23.56
N SER A 404 7.82 -3.25 -22.55
CA SER A 404 8.14 -1.82 -22.59
C SER A 404 9.64 -1.57 -22.75
N LEU A 405 10.50 -2.45 -22.24
CA LEU A 405 11.94 -2.36 -22.51
C LEU A 405 12.28 -2.71 -23.95
N ASN A 406 11.61 -3.68 -24.57
CA ASN A 406 11.81 -3.98 -26.01
C ASN A 406 11.40 -2.82 -26.94
N THR A 407 10.63 -1.87 -26.42
CA THR A 407 10.19 -0.67 -27.14
C THR A 407 11.34 0.33 -27.30
N ILE A 408 12.21 0.41 -26.30
CA ILE A 408 13.40 1.24 -26.28
C ILE A 408 14.55 0.31 -26.62
N ASP A 409 15.17 0.43 -27.79
CA ASP A 409 16.21 -0.50 -28.33
C ASP A 409 17.51 -0.64 -27.51
N SER A 410 17.45 -0.52 -26.19
CA SER A 410 18.56 -0.56 -25.27
C SER A 410 19.17 -1.97 -25.26
N PRO A 411 20.51 -2.10 -25.38
CA PRO A 411 21.19 -3.39 -25.32
C PRO A 411 20.90 -4.10 -23.99
N GLU A 412 20.79 -5.43 -23.97
CA GLU A 412 20.48 -6.20 -22.75
C GLU A 412 21.45 -5.96 -21.57
N ILE A 413 22.66 -5.49 -21.86
CA ILE A 413 23.69 -5.15 -20.85
C ILE A 413 23.46 -3.79 -20.18
N ASP A 414 22.54 -2.99 -20.68
CA ASP A 414 22.21 -1.67 -20.12
C ASP A 414 21.49 -1.84 -18.78
N ARG A 415 21.80 -0.96 -17.82
CA ARG A 415 21.12 -0.83 -16.52
C ARG A 415 19.59 -0.79 -16.65
N LYS A 416 19.05 -0.33 -17.78
CA LYS A 416 17.59 -0.33 -18.05
C LYS A 416 16.98 -1.74 -18.00
N HIS A 417 17.75 -2.81 -18.19
CA HIS A 417 17.31 -4.21 -18.12
C HIS A 417 17.46 -4.85 -16.73
N HIS A 418 18.11 -4.18 -15.79
CA HIS A 418 18.21 -4.62 -14.39
C HIS A 418 16.91 -4.33 -13.63
N THR A 419 15.85 -5.07 -13.98
CA THR A 419 14.50 -4.88 -13.47
C THR A 419 14.18 -5.73 -12.24
N ILE A 420 13.19 -5.30 -11.47
CA ILE A 420 12.71 -6.02 -10.29
C ILE A 420 11.31 -6.54 -10.57
N THR A 421 11.12 -7.85 -10.49
CA THR A 421 9.83 -8.50 -10.73
C THR A 421 8.97 -8.56 -9.48
N ILE A 422 7.73 -8.09 -9.60
CA ILE A 422 6.70 -8.18 -8.56
C ILE A 422 6.13 -9.59 -8.57
N ARG A 423 6.18 -10.27 -7.42
CA ARG A 423 5.70 -11.66 -7.30
C ARG A 423 4.19 -11.81 -7.52
N ASN A 424 3.40 -10.86 -7.01
CA ASN A 424 1.93 -10.88 -7.08
C ASN A 424 1.42 -9.53 -7.65
N PRO A 425 1.65 -9.24 -8.95
CA PRO A 425 1.27 -7.96 -9.53
C PRO A 425 -0.26 -7.87 -9.70
N LEU A 426 -0.80 -6.65 -9.72
CA LEU A 426 -2.23 -6.42 -9.98
C LEU A 426 -2.64 -6.88 -11.39
N ARG A 427 -1.73 -6.73 -12.36
CA ARG A 427 -1.85 -7.19 -13.75
C ARG A 427 -0.53 -7.84 -14.16
N GLN A 428 -0.57 -8.93 -14.91
CA GLN A 428 0.66 -9.59 -15.40
C GLN A 428 1.48 -8.66 -16.31
N GLU A 429 0.79 -7.79 -17.04
CA GLU A 429 1.39 -6.73 -17.88
C GLU A 429 2.11 -5.65 -17.07
N ASP A 430 1.91 -5.53 -15.75
CA ASP A 430 2.53 -4.52 -14.88
C ASP A 430 3.42 -5.19 -13.82
N SER A 431 4.24 -6.14 -14.27
CA SER A 431 4.99 -7.05 -13.38
C SER A 431 6.39 -6.58 -13.02
N LEU A 432 6.93 -5.53 -13.64
CA LEU A 432 8.26 -5.01 -13.37
C LEU A 432 8.22 -3.63 -12.74
N LEU A 433 9.17 -3.30 -11.86
CA LEU A 433 9.43 -1.92 -11.48
C LEU A 433 10.20 -1.19 -12.58
N ARG A 434 9.82 0.05 -12.87
CA ARG A 434 10.43 0.83 -13.95
C ARG A 434 11.88 1.23 -13.67
N THR A 435 12.74 1.07 -14.66
CA THR A 435 14.17 1.47 -14.65
C THR A 435 14.42 2.82 -15.34
N THR A 436 13.42 3.31 -16.09
CA THR A 436 13.40 4.60 -16.81
C THR A 436 11.96 5.11 -16.89
N LEU A 437 11.77 6.43 -17.05
CA LEU A 437 10.44 7.03 -17.19
C LEU A 437 9.98 7.14 -18.67
N ILE A 438 10.90 6.88 -19.62
CA ILE A 438 10.64 7.08 -21.05
C ILE A 438 9.48 6.24 -21.61
N PRO A 439 9.31 4.93 -21.30
CA PRO A 439 8.23 4.13 -21.88
C PRO A 439 6.84 4.71 -21.58
N SER A 440 6.59 5.08 -20.31
CA SER A 440 5.30 5.66 -19.91
C SER A 440 5.06 7.02 -20.57
N LEU A 441 6.11 7.84 -20.75
CA LEU A 441 5.99 9.11 -21.49
C LEU A 441 5.68 8.90 -22.97
N ILE A 442 6.26 7.87 -23.60
CA ILE A 442 5.95 7.49 -24.98
C ILE A 442 4.50 7.03 -25.10
N GLU A 443 4.01 6.21 -24.17
CA GLU A 443 2.61 5.76 -24.14
C GLU A 443 1.65 6.95 -24.00
N ASN A 444 1.95 7.90 -23.10
CA ASN A 444 1.19 9.14 -22.95
C ASN A 444 1.18 9.97 -24.25
N CYS A 445 2.34 10.08 -24.90
CA CYS A 445 2.45 10.78 -26.18
C CYS A 445 1.58 10.10 -27.24
N LYS A 446 1.70 8.78 -27.41
CA LYS A 446 0.91 7.99 -28.34
C LYS A 446 -0.59 8.16 -28.11
N TYR A 447 -1.04 8.01 -26.86
CA TYR A 447 -2.42 8.15 -26.44
C TYR A 447 -3.03 9.50 -26.83
N ASN A 448 -2.28 10.59 -26.66
CA ASN A 448 -2.73 11.95 -26.98
C ASN A 448 -2.68 12.23 -28.47
N LEU A 449 -1.63 11.78 -29.17
CA LEU A 449 -1.54 11.90 -30.62
C LEU A 449 -2.67 11.14 -31.33
N ASP A 450 -3.06 9.96 -30.83
CA ASP A 450 -4.20 9.18 -31.37
C ASP A 450 -5.55 9.92 -31.23
N ARG A 451 -5.62 10.92 -30.34
CA ARG A 451 -6.78 11.79 -30.12
C ARG A 451 -6.69 13.11 -30.88
N GLY A 452 -5.72 13.24 -31.77
CA GLY A 452 -5.55 14.42 -32.63
C GLY A 452 -4.89 15.62 -31.95
N ILE A 453 -4.27 15.44 -30.78
CA ILE A 453 -3.46 16.50 -30.15
C ILE A 453 -2.21 16.72 -31.01
N LYS A 454 -1.97 17.98 -31.39
CA LYS A 454 -0.90 18.35 -32.34
C LYS A 454 0.41 18.75 -31.69
N GLU A 455 0.38 19.13 -30.42
CA GLU A 455 1.55 19.53 -29.67
C GLU A 455 1.49 18.94 -28.27
N ILE A 456 2.55 18.25 -27.88
CA ILE A 456 2.69 17.53 -26.62
C ILE A 456 3.99 17.96 -25.99
N ARG A 457 3.93 18.37 -24.73
CA ARG A 457 5.08 18.70 -23.89
C ARG A 457 4.83 18.12 -22.51
N PHE A 458 5.32 16.92 -22.24
CA PHE A 458 5.15 16.27 -20.94
C PHE A 458 6.49 16.10 -20.24
N PHE A 459 6.46 16.18 -18.92
CA PHE A 459 7.58 15.80 -18.07
C PHE A 459 7.10 15.05 -16.84
N GLU A 460 7.97 14.25 -16.24
CA GLU A 460 7.72 13.56 -14.97
C GLU A 460 8.98 13.65 -14.12
N ILE A 461 8.82 13.94 -12.83
CA ILE A 461 9.88 13.79 -11.83
C ILE A 461 9.50 12.63 -10.92
N SER A 462 10.22 11.52 -11.01
CA SER A 462 9.86 10.35 -10.22
C SER A 462 11.01 9.36 -10.05
N ARG A 463 10.81 8.38 -9.17
CA ARG A 463 11.81 7.35 -8.89
C ARG A 463 11.80 6.27 -9.96
N VAL A 464 13.01 5.79 -10.26
CA VAL A 464 13.28 4.54 -10.97
C VAL A 464 14.01 3.57 -10.05
N PHE A 465 13.91 2.28 -10.36
CA PHE A 465 14.40 1.20 -9.52
C PHE A 465 15.30 0.29 -10.35
N GLU A 466 16.53 0.10 -9.89
CA GLU A 466 17.51 -0.77 -10.53
C GLU A 466 17.87 -1.93 -9.59
N ASP A 467 17.82 -3.16 -10.11
CA ASP A 467 18.34 -4.33 -9.38
C ASP A 467 19.87 -4.34 -9.44
N ILE A 468 20.48 -4.17 -8.27
CA ILE A 468 21.94 -4.18 -8.08
C ILE A 468 22.42 -5.46 -7.36
N GLY A 469 21.60 -6.51 -7.35
CA GLY A 469 21.92 -7.79 -6.68
C GLY A 469 21.93 -7.69 -5.15
N ARG A 470 21.23 -6.71 -4.56
CA ARG A 470 21.12 -6.49 -3.12
C ARG A 470 19.68 -6.68 -2.64
N PRO A 471 19.42 -6.85 -1.32
CA PRO A 471 18.06 -6.99 -0.80
C PRO A 471 17.14 -5.81 -1.12
N LEU A 472 17.71 -4.62 -1.28
CA LEU A 472 17.00 -3.41 -1.69
C LEU A 472 17.57 -2.90 -3.01
N PRO A 473 16.71 -2.38 -3.91
CA PRO A 473 17.16 -1.83 -5.17
C PRO A 473 17.85 -0.48 -5.01
N LEU A 474 18.57 -0.07 -6.05
CA LEU A 474 19.00 1.32 -6.17
C LEU A 474 17.81 2.17 -6.62
N GLU A 475 17.47 3.17 -5.81
CA GLU A 475 16.41 4.13 -6.11
C GLU A 475 17.00 5.48 -6.50
N GLU A 476 16.73 5.93 -7.72
CA GLU A 476 17.19 7.23 -8.21
C GLU A 476 16.00 8.11 -8.58
N LEU A 477 16.04 9.38 -8.17
CA LEU A 477 15.10 10.38 -8.66
C LEU A 477 15.54 10.87 -10.04
N ARG A 478 14.64 10.76 -11.02
CA ARG A 478 14.87 11.21 -12.41
C ARG A 478 13.84 12.23 -12.82
N LEU A 479 14.27 13.13 -13.71
CA LEU A 479 13.42 14.01 -14.49
C LEU A 479 13.48 13.53 -15.93
N SER A 480 12.34 13.18 -16.50
CA SER A 480 12.27 12.84 -17.92
C SER A 480 11.18 13.63 -18.59
N GLY A 481 11.32 13.87 -19.89
CA GLY A 481 10.29 14.55 -20.65
C GLY A 481 10.25 14.13 -22.10
N ILE A 482 9.11 14.43 -22.72
CA ILE A 482 8.81 14.14 -24.11
C ILE A 482 8.16 15.36 -24.77
N PHE A 483 8.61 15.63 -25.98
CA PHE A 483 8.14 16.71 -26.83
C PHE A 483 7.78 16.15 -28.20
N SER A 484 6.60 16.50 -28.70
CA SER A 484 6.18 16.26 -30.08
C SER A 484 5.38 17.45 -30.56
N ARG A 485 5.62 17.90 -31.79
CA ARG A 485 4.85 18.99 -32.40
C ARG A 485 4.69 18.78 -33.89
N ASP A 486 3.47 18.99 -34.36
CA ASP A 486 3.13 19.00 -35.77
C ASP A 486 3.82 20.16 -36.51
N LYS A 487 4.31 19.89 -37.73
CA LYS A 487 4.87 20.94 -38.60
C LYS A 487 3.71 21.69 -39.24
N SER A 488 3.27 22.78 -38.60
CA SER A 488 2.22 23.64 -39.15
C SER A 488 2.83 24.90 -39.79
N PRO A 489 2.39 25.32 -40.99
CA PRO A 489 2.79 26.60 -41.58
C PRO A 489 2.42 27.73 -40.62
N SER A 490 3.40 28.53 -40.23
CA SER A 490 3.18 29.72 -39.43
C SER A 490 3.69 30.93 -40.18
N LEU A 491 2.88 31.98 -40.23
CA LEU A 491 3.25 33.26 -40.86
C LEU A 491 4.40 33.97 -40.13
N TRP A 492 4.65 33.63 -38.86
CA TRP A 492 5.50 34.41 -37.95
C TRP A 492 6.45 33.55 -37.10
N ARG A 493 6.46 32.22 -37.23
CA ARG A 493 7.35 31.35 -36.47
C ARG A 493 8.40 30.73 -37.38
N GLU A 494 9.66 30.86 -36.98
CA GLU A 494 10.75 30.06 -37.53
C GLU A 494 10.52 28.57 -37.20
N ASP A 495 10.76 27.69 -38.18
CA ASP A 495 10.67 26.23 -38.01
C ASP A 495 11.89 25.71 -37.22
N VAL A 496 11.90 25.96 -35.91
CA VAL A 496 12.95 25.47 -35.00
C VAL A 496 12.74 23.98 -34.76
N GLN A 497 13.79 23.19 -35.01
CA GLN A 497 13.77 21.73 -34.79
C GLN A 497 13.51 21.39 -33.31
N GLY A 498 12.73 20.33 -33.07
CA GLY A 498 12.31 19.94 -31.72
C GLY A 498 13.48 19.72 -30.75
N TYR A 499 14.60 19.18 -31.25
CA TYR A 499 15.81 18.97 -30.46
C TYR A 499 16.28 20.26 -29.76
N PHE A 500 16.33 21.39 -30.48
CA PHE A 500 16.78 22.66 -29.92
C PHE A 500 15.75 23.29 -28.98
N ILE A 501 14.46 23.01 -29.15
CA ILE A 501 13.40 23.45 -28.23
C ILE A 501 13.60 22.78 -26.87
N VAL A 502 13.80 21.46 -26.85
CA VAL A 502 14.01 20.72 -25.60
C VAL A 502 15.38 21.02 -25.00
N LYS A 503 16.42 21.17 -25.83
CA LYS A 503 17.74 21.63 -25.37
C LYS A 503 17.63 22.98 -24.66
N GLY A 504 16.93 23.94 -25.26
CA GLY A 504 16.69 25.26 -24.65
C GLY A 504 15.94 25.16 -23.32
N ALA A 505 14.95 24.28 -23.21
CA ALA A 505 14.24 24.04 -21.95
C ALA A 505 15.18 23.49 -20.85
N LEU A 506 16.09 22.57 -21.20
CA LEU A 506 17.11 22.07 -20.26
C LEU A 506 18.14 23.13 -19.90
N GLU A 507 18.57 23.97 -20.84
CA GLU A 507 19.48 25.10 -20.58
C GLU A 507 18.82 26.12 -19.64
N SER A 508 17.55 26.46 -19.86
CA SER A 508 16.77 27.30 -18.93
C SER A 508 16.61 26.67 -17.55
N LEU A 509 16.49 25.33 -17.47
CA LEU A 509 16.48 24.62 -16.20
C LEU A 509 17.82 24.74 -15.47
N PHE A 510 18.94 24.53 -16.16
CA PHE A 510 20.27 24.67 -15.58
C PHE A 510 20.51 26.10 -15.09
N GLU A 511 20.09 27.11 -15.86
CA GLU A 511 20.13 28.51 -15.45
C GLU A 511 19.28 28.77 -14.20
N GLU A 512 18.03 28.27 -14.17
CA GLU A 512 17.13 28.42 -13.01
C GLU A 512 17.73 27.81 -11.75
N VAL A 513 18.51 26.72 -11.85
CA VAL A 513 19.23 26.12 -10.70
C VAL A 513 20.69 26.60 -10.55
N LYS A 514 21.11 27.60 -11.34
CA LYS A 514 22.44 28.23 -11.29
C LYS A 514 23.61 27.32 -11.63
N ILE A 515 23.42 26.45 -12.61
CA ILE A 515 24.48 25.62 -13.18
C ILE A 515 24.90 26.25 -14.51
N SER A 516 26.14 26.69 -14.58
CA SER A 516 26.74 27.32 -15.77
C SER A 516 27.67 26.40 -16.56
N GLU A 517 28.25 25.39 -15.91
CA GLU A 517 29.21 24.46 -16.51
C GLU A 517 28.54 23.14 -16.92
N TYR A 518 27.96 23.14 -18.12
CA TYR A 518 27.37 21.96 -18.73
C TYR A 518 27.85 21.79 -20.17
N SER A 519 27.83 20.55 -20.65
CA SER A 519 28.14 20.24 -22.05
C SER A 519 27.20 19.17 -22.59
N PHE A 520 26.96 19.25 -23.90
CA PHE A 520 26.21 18.26 -24.68
C PHE A 520 27.20 17.58 -25.62
N LYS A 521 27.45 16.28 -25.41
CA LYS A 521 28.35 15.47 -26.24
C LYS A 521 27.51 14.49 -27.06
N PRO A 522 27.90 14.12 -28.31
CA PRO A 522 27.12 13.16 -29.09
C PRO A 522 26.82 11.88 -28.31
N SER A 523 25.56 11.47 -28.27
CA SER A 523 25.13 10.28 -27.52
C SER A 523 25.26 9.00 -28.35
N SER A 524 25.52 7.88 -27.67
CA SER A 524 25.46 6.53 -28.23
C SER A 524 24.21 5.75 -27.82
N GLU A 525 23.24 6.37 -27.14
CA GLU A 525 21.97 5.72 -26.77
C GLU A 525 21.27 5.16 -28.02
N SER A 526 21.07 3.84 -28.05
CA SER A 526 20.68 3.08 -29.24
C SER A 526 19.28 3.41 -29.76
N PHE A 527 18.38 3.80 -28.86
CA PHE A 527 17.01 4.15 -29.20
C PHE A 527 16.84 5.60 -29.67
N LEU A 528 17.91 6.38 -29.69
CA LEU A 528 17.94 7.76 -30.18
C LEU A 528 18.61 7.84 -31.56
N HIS A 529 18.26 8.88 -32.32
CA HIS A 529 18.80 9.11 -33.65
C HIS A 529 20.29 9.48 -33.58
N LYS A 530 21.16 8.74 -34.31
CA LYS A 530 22.65 8.82 -34.33
C LYS A 530 23.28 10.16 -34.77
N GLY A 531 22.49 11.22 -34.90
CA GLY A 531 22.94 12.57 -35.25
C GLY A 531 22.09 13.69 -34.65
N LYS A 532 21.09 13.35 -33.84
CA LYS A 532 20.19 14.29 -33.15
C LYS A 532 19.99 13.85 -31.69
N ALA A 533 21.09 13.45 -31.06
CA ALA A 533 21.11 12.96 -29.69
C ALA A 533 22.39 13.44 -29.00
N SER A 534 22.29 13.75 -27.71
CA SER A 534 23.41 14.17 -26.89
C SER A 534 23.29 13.70 -25.46
N ASP A 535 24.42 13.25 -24.93
CA ASP A 535 24.61 12.99 -23.52
C ASP A 535 24.88 14.33 -22.81
N ILE A 536 24.32 14.46 -21.62
CA ILE A 536 24.36 15.66 -20.80
C ILE A 536 25.42 15.46 -19.73
N TYR A 537 26.39 16.37 -19.67
CA TYR A 537 27.44 16.37 -18.66
C TYR A 537 27.43 17.70 -17.89
N ILE A 538 27.65 17.63 -16.57
CA ILE A 538 27.84 18.80 -15.71
C ILE A 538 29.13 18.56 -14.92
N SER A 539 30.13 19.44 -15.10
CA SER A 539 31.49 19.26 -14.59
C SER A 539 32.02 17.84 -14.89
N ASP A 540 31.90 17.41 -16.15
CA ASP A 540 32.26 16.08 -16.68
C ASP A 540 31.56 14.85 -16.05
N LEU A 541 30.60 15.05 -15.15
CA LEU A 541 29.75 13.97 -14.65
C LEU A 541 28.56 13.75 -15.58
N TYR A 542 28.35 12.51 -16.03
CA TYR A 542 27.20 12.12 -16.83
C TYR A 542 25.89 12.25 -16.03
N MET A 543 24.96 13.03 -16.56
CA MET A 543 23.67 13.30 -15.95
C MET A 543 22.52 12.56 -16.62
N GLY A 544 22.65 12.21 -17.90
CA GLY A 544 21.59 11.62 -18.70
C GLY A 544 21.69 12.01 -20.17
N TYR A 545 20.58 12.04 -20.88
CA TYR A 545 20.55 12.23 -22.33
C TYR A 545 19.37 13.10 -22.80
N LEU A 546 19.51 13.62 -24.02
CA LEU A 546 18.49 14.32 -24.80
C LEU A 546 18.59 13.85 -26.25
N GLY A 547 17.49 13.50 -26.91
CA GLY A 547 17.54 13.23 -28.34
C GLY A 547 16.21 12.97 -29.02
N VAL A 548 16.23 12.97 -30.34
CA VAL A 548 15.11 12.53 -31.18
C VAL A 548 15.05 11.01 -31.19
N LEU A 549 13.87 10.42 -31.05
CA LEU A 549 13.70 8.96 -31.17
C LEU A 549 14.19 8.44 -32.52
N ALA A 550 14.86 7.29 -32.52
CA ALA A 550 15.35 6.65 -33.74
C ALA A 550 14.18 6.24 -34.66
N PRO A 551 14.35 6.30 -36.00
CA PRO A 551 13.31 5.89 -36.96
C PRO A 551 12.80 4.46 -36.74
N GLU A 552 13.68 3.54 -36.34
CA GLU A 552 13.36 2.13 -36.08
C GLU A 552 12.49 1.97 -34.83
N VAL A 553 12.71 2.81 -33.81
CA VAL A 553 11.87 2.87 -32.59
C VAL A 553 10.50 3.45 -32.94
N MET A 554 10.46 4.53 -33.73
CA MET A 554 9.21 5.14 -34.20
C MET A 554 8.35 4.18 -35.02
N GLU A 555 8.98 3.28 -35.80
CA GLU A 555 8.30 2.26 -36.59
C GLU A 555 7.69 1.16 -35.71
N ARG A 556 8.46 0.61 -34.75
CA ARG A 556 7.95 -0.39 -33.79
C ARG A 556 6.77 0.12 -32.96
N LEU A 557 6.75 1.42 -32.69
CA LEU A 557 5.70 2.08 -31.91
C LEU A 557 4.43 2.43 -32.71
N ASP A 558 4.42 2.20 -34.04
CA ASP A 558 3.41 2.66 -34.99
C ASP A 558 3.21 4.20 -34.97
N LEU A 559 4.28 4.95 -34.70
CA LEU A 559 4.26 6.42 -34.65
C LEU A 559 4.75 7.06 -35.96
N LYS A 560 5.40 6.29 -36.83
CA LYS A 560 5.92 6.76 -38.14
C LYS A 560 4.83 7.39 -39.03
N LYS A 561 3.59 6.88 -38.95
CA LYS A 561 2.42 7.41 -39.67
C LYS A 561 2.07 8.86 -39.30
N LYS A 562 2.54 9.34 -38.15
CA LYS A 562 2.19 10.66 -37.60
C LYS A 562 3.10 11.78 -38.08
N LEU A 563 4.21 11.47 -38.78
CA LEU A 563 5.14 12.43 -39.41
C LEU A 563 5.77 13.49 -38.47
N GLN A 564 5.64 13.33 -37.14
CA GLN A 564 6.17 14.27 -36.14
C GLN A 564 7.49 13.78 -35.54
N GLU A 565 8.44 14.71 -35.35
CA GLU A 565 9.65 14.42 -34.57
C GLU A 565 9.28 14.32 -33.08
N ILE A 566 9.60 13.19 -32.46
CA ILE A 566 9.44 12.98 -31.02
C ILE A 566 10.82 13.09 -30.36
N VAL A 567 10.93 14.01 -29.41
CA VAL A 567 12.16 14.31 -28.68
C VAL A 567 11.97 13.90 -27.23
N VAL A 568 12.91 13.18 -26.67
CA VAL A 568 12.90 12.74 -25.28
C VAL A 568 14.16 13.16 -24.56
N PHE A 569 14.07 13.31 -23.25
CA PHE A 569 15.23 13.48 -22.38
C PHE A 569 15.00 12.78 -21.05
N GLU A 570 16.10 12.43 -20.38
CA GLU A 570 16.10 11.93 -19.01
C GLU A 570 17.35 12.44 -18.30
N VAL A 571 17.20 12.95 -17.08
CA VAL A 571 18.25 13.54 -16.24
C VAL A 571 18.15 12.96 -14.83
N ASN A 572 19.27 12.50 -14.29
CA ASN A 572 19.39 12.06 -12.91
C ASN A 572 19.39 13.29 -11.97
N ILE A 573 18.29 13.45 -11.23
CA ILE A 573 18.09 14.59 -10.34
C ILE A 573 18.93 14.44 -9.07
N ASP A 574 19.17 13.22 -8.60
CA ASP A 574 20.04 13.01 -7.45
C ASP A 574 21.45 13.52 -7.71
N LEU A 575 22.01 13.21 -8.88
CA LEU A 575 23.31 13.74 -9.30
C LEU A 575 23.26 15.25 -9.53
N LEU A 576 22.23 15.77 -10.19
CA LEU A 576 22.05 17.20 -10.43
C LEU A 576 22.06 18.00 -9.12
N LEU A 577 21.34 17.52 -8.10
CA LEU A 577 21.26 18.17 -6.79
C LEU A 577 22.63 18.30 -6.11
N THR A 578 23.58 17.39 -6.37
CA THR A 578 24.96 17.50 -5.84
C THR A 578 25.79 18.61 -6.49
N ARG A 579 25.33 19.16 -7.63
CA ARG A 579 26.02 20.20 -8.39
C ARG A 579 25.40 21.59 -8.24
N ILE A 580 24.27 21.72 -7.56
CA ILE A 580 23.65 23.02 -7.31
C ILE A 580 24.41 23.72 -6.17
N SER A 581 25.06 24.84 -6.50
CA SER A 581 25.76 25.67 -5.50
C SER A 581 24.79 26.24 -4.48
N GLU A 582 25.20 26.24 -3.22
CA GLU A 582 24.47 26.91 -2.14
C GLU A 582 24.84 28.39 -2.01
N LEU A 583 25.94 28.81 -2.62
CA LEU A 583 26.49 30.16 -2.50
C LEU A 583 26.19 30.96 -3.76
N ILE A 584 25.71 32.18 -3.55
CA ILE A 584 25.55 33.19 -4.61
C ILE A 584 26.61 34.24 -4.33
N GLU A 585 27.63 34.30 -5.18
CA GLU A 585 28.66 35.32 -5.08
C GLU A 585 28.20 36.58 -5.81
N TYR A 586 28.41 37.73 -5.17
CA TYR A 586 28.15 39.02 -5.78
C TYR A 586 29.32 39.40 -6.71
N SER A 587 29.01 39.68 -7.97
CA SER A 587 29.91 40.35 -8.89
C SER A 587 29.51 41.82 -9.05
N SER A 588 30.49 42.72 -9.08
CA SER A 588 30.22 44.15 -9.27
C SER A 588 29.62 44.41 -10.65
N ILE A 589 28.64 45.30 -10.71
CA ILE A 589 28.03 45.72 -11.99
C ILE A 589 29.11 46.35 -12.89
N PRO A 590 29.13 46.01 -14.19
CA PRO A 590 30.04 46.64 -15.15
C PRO A 590 29.98 48.17 -15.12
N LYS A 591 31.15 48.82 -14.96
CA LYS A 591 31.28 50.30 -14.95
C LYS A 591 31.62 50.91 -16.31
N TYR A 592 32.19 50.10 -17.21
CA TYR A 592 32.70 50.52 -18.51
C TYR A 592 31.92 49.81 -19.63
N PRO A 593 31.75 50.44 -20.80
CA PRO A 593 31.04 49.83 -21.93
C PRO A 593 31.81 48.63 -22.49
N SER A 594 31.09 47.71 -23.13
CA SER A 594 31.68 46.62 -23.92
C SER A 594 31.93 47.06 -25.37
N ILE A 595 32.82 46.34 -26.05
CA ILE A 595 33.02 46.40 -27.50
C ILE A 595 32.77 44.99 -28.06
N GLU A 596 32.02 44.91 -29.15
CA GLU A 596 31.68 43.64 -29.80
C GLU A 596 32.49 43.48 -31.10
N ARG A 597 32.89 42.23 -31.39
CA ARG A 597 33.48 41.85 -32.68
C ARG A 597 32.90 40.53 -33.14
N ASP A 598 32.58 40.47 -34.42
CA ASP A 598 32.08 39.28 -35.07
C ASP A 598 33.18 38.60 -35.87
N ILE A 599 33.15 37.28 -35.88
CA ILE A 599 34.13 36.44 -36.55
C ILE A 599 33.40 35.29 -37.21
N ALA A 600 33.59 35.12 -38.52
CA ALA A 600 33.07 33.99 -39.28
C ALA A 600 34.21 33.09 -39.73
N ILE A 601 34.20 31.84 -39.26
CA ILE A 601 35.27 30.86 -39.52
C ILE A 601 34.71 29.68 -40.31
N ILE A 602 35.39 29.35 -41.39
CA ILE A 602 35.16 28.15 -42.19
C ILE A 602 36.02 27.02 -41.61
N VAL A 603 35.38 25.97 -41.11
CA VAL A 603 36.03 24.81 -40.47
C VAL A 603 35.51 23.50 -41.06
N ASP A 604 36.23 22.40 -40.80
CA ASP A 604 35.75 21.06 -41.15
C ASP A 604 34.41 20.73 -40.46
N ASN A 605 33.55 19.97 -41.13
CA ASN A 605 32.25 19.57 -40.59
C ASN A 605 32.33 18.77 -39.28
N THR A 606 33.45 18.11 -39.01
CA THR A 606 33.70 17.35 -37.78
C THR A 606 33.96 18.22 -36.55
N ILE A 607 34.35 19.49 -36.72
CA ILE A 607 34.65 20.40 -35.61
C ILE A 607 33.36 20.93 -34.99
N PHE A 608 33.09 20.63 -33.72
CA PHE A 608 31.91 21.14 -33.03
C PHE A 608 32.04 22.63 -32.68
N SER A 609 30.93 23.36 -32.67
CA SER A 609 30.92 24.78 -32.26
C SER A 609 31.31 24.95 -30.79
N SER A 610 31.01 23.96 -29.93
CA SER A 610 31.47 23.93 -28.54
C SER A 610 32.99 23.92 -28.43
N ALA A 611 33.68 23.13 -29.27
CA ALA A 611 35.15 23.08 -29.27
C ALA A 611 35.74 24.45 -29.63
N ILE A 612 35.14 25.19 -30.57
CA ILE A 612 35.59 26.55 -30.91
C ILE A 612 35.31 27.51 -29.74
N LYS A 613 34.16 27.42 -29.07
CA LYS A 613 33.89 28.22 -27.86
C LYS A 613 34.91 27.93 -26.76
N GLU A 614 35.28 26.67 -26.55
CA GLU A 614 36.32 26.28 -25.59
C GLU A 614 37.69 26.84 -25.97
N ILE A 615 38.05 26.79 -27.26
CA ILE A 615 39.27 27.42 -27.77
C ILE A 615 39.27 28.93 -27.46
N ILE A 616 38.17 29.64 -27.75
CA ILE A 616 38.07 31.07 -27.48
C ILE A 616 38.18 31.34 -25.97
N ARG A 617 37.51 30.56 -25.12
CA ARG A 617 37.60 30.70 -23.65
C ARG A 617 38.98 30.40 -23.10
N SER A 618 39.74 29.51 -23.75
CA SER A 618 41.12 29.17 -23.36
C SER A 618 42.15 30.23 -23.74
N PHE A 619 41.76 31.22 -24.56
CA PHE A 619 42.65 32.30 -24.97
C PHE A 619 43.08 33.11 -23.73
N PRO A 620 44.38 33.40 -23.55
CA PRO A 620 44.90 34.04 -22.33
C PRO A 620 44.55 35.54 -22.28
N SER A 621 43.27 35.85 -22.08
CA SER A 621 42.74 37.21 -21.95
C SER A 621 41.57 37.25 -20.98
N GLU A 622 41.65 38.15 -20.01
CA GLU A 622 40.54 38.44 -19.07
C GLU A 622 39.50 39.41 -19.66
N LEU A 623 39.74 39.93 -20.87
CA LEU A 623 38.88 40.92 -21.50
C LEU A 623 37.69 40.30 -22.24
N ILE A 624 37.71 38.99 -22.52
CA ILE A 624 36.57 38.31 -23.18
C ILE A 624 35.48 38.08 -22.13
N GLU A 625 34.36 38.77 -22.28
CA GLU A 625 33.22 38.72 -21.36
C GLU A 625 32.21 37.64 -21.76
N ASP A 626 31.85 37.58 -23.04
CA ASP A 626 30.86 36.62 -23.55
C ASP A 626 31.14 36.18 -24.99
N ILE A 627 30.63 34.99 -25.35
CA ILE A 627 30.81 34.35 -26.65
C ILE A 627 29.50 33.69 -27.09
N SER A 628 28.83 34.31 -28.05
CA SER A 628 27.61 33.80 -28.64
C SER A 628 27.86 33.30 -30.07
N ILE A 629 27.09 32.31 -30.50
CA ILE A 629 27.05 31.87 -31.89
C ILE A 629 25.76 32.42 -32.48
N PHE A 630 25.84 33.11 -33.61
CA PHE A 630 24.67 33.76 -34.21
C PHE A 630 24.38 33.28 -35.65
N ASP A 631 25.35 32.64 -36.32
CA ASP A 631 25.11 32.08 -37.65
C ASP A 631 25.80 30.73 -37.86
N PHE A 632 25.13 29.86 -38.61
CA PHE A 632 25.62 28.58 -39.11
C PHE A 632 25.24 28.49 -40.59
N TYR A 633 26.23 28.37 -41.45
CA TYR A 633 26.01 28.31 -42.89
C TYR A 633 26.76 27.15 -43.53
N ARG A 634 26.06 26.38 -44.37
CA ARG A 634 26.60 25.28 -45.16
C ARG A 634 26.02 25.33 -46.56
N GLY A 635 26.86 25.11 -47.57
CA GLY A 635 26.49 25.19 -49.00
C GLY A 635 26.91 26.51 -49.65
N GLY A 636 26.46 26.75 -50.89
CA GLY A 636 26.81 27.94 -51.67
C GLY A 636 28.31 28.05 -51.92
N ASN A 637 28.92 29.14 -51.45
CA ASN A 637 30.35 29.44 -51.61
C ASN A 637 31.26 28.75 -50.57
N ILE A 638 30.71 27.90 -49.69
CA ILE A 638 31.51 27.14 -48.71
C ILE A 638 31.99 25.84 -49.36
N PRO A 639 33.31 25.51 -49.28
CA PRO A 639 33.83 24.25 -49.82
C PRO A 639 33.11 23.02 -49.27
N GLU A 640 33.02 21.98 -50.11
CA GLU A 640 32.45 20.70 -49.70
C GLU A 640 33.22 20.12 -48.51
N GLY A 641 32.50 19.50 -47.56
CA GLY A 641 33.11 19.00 -46.32
C GLY A 641 33.36 20.07 -45.24
N LYS A 642 33.23 21.36 -45.55
CA LYS A 642 33.37 22.46 -44.58
C LYS A 642 32.02 23.10 -44.21
N LYS A 643 32.04 23.92 -43.16
CA LYS A 643 30.93 24.76 -42.68
C LYS A 643 31.45 26.11 -42.17
N SER A 644 30.64 27.15 -42.26
CA SER A 644 30.91 28.45 -41.67
C SER A 644 30.17 28.58 -40.34
N LEU A 645 30.88 29.02 -39.30
CA LEU A 645 30.33 29.35 -38.00
C LEU A 645 30.65 30.81 -37.68
N ALA A 646 29.64 31.61 -37.36
CA ALA A 646 29.82 33.00 -36.96
C ALA A 646 29.60 33.19 -35.46
N PHE A 647 30.56 33.82 -34.81
CA PHE A 647 30.56 34.10 -33.39
C PHE A 647 30.60 35.61 -33.16
N ASN A 648 29.83 36.07 -32.19
CA ASN A 648 29.92 37.40 -31.63
C ASN A 648 30.67 37.29 -30.30
N ILE A 649 31.71 38.10 -30.16
CA ILE A 649 32.60 38.10 -29.01
C ILE A 649 32.53 39.47 -28.36
N ILE A 650 32.16 39.48 -27.08
CA ILE A 650 32.02 40.69 -26.29
C ILE A 650 33.30 40.89 -25.47
N TYR A 651 33.94 42.05 -25.63
CA TYR A 651 35.11 42.45 -24.87
C TYR A 651 34.77 43.54 -23.86
N ARG A 652 35.23 43.39 -22.62
CA ARG A 652 35.07 44.42 -21.59
C ARG A 652 36.20 44.39 -20.57
N SER A 653 36.69 45.57 -20.19
CA SER A 653 37.60 45.73 -19.05
C SER A 653 36.83 46.15 -17.80
N LYS A 654 37.27 45.62 -16.64
CA LYS A 654 36.75 46.00 -15.32
C LYS A 654 37.30 47.35 -14.84
N GLU A 655 38.34 47.88 -15.49
CA GLU A 655 39.16 49.00 -14.98
C GLU A 655 39.13 50.24 -15.90
N LYS A 656 38.87 50.08 -17.20
CA LYS A 656 38.86 51.19 -18.16
C LYS A 656 37.92 50.96 -19.33
N THR A 657 37.60 52.03 -20.05
CA THR A 657 37.01 51.93 -21.39
C THR A 657 38.05 51.40 -22.36
N LEU A 658 37.71 50.36 -23.12
CA LEU A 658 38.57 49.81 -24.16
C LEU A 658 38.56 50.73 -25.40
N THR A 659 39.70 50.87 -26.07
CA THR A 659 39.77 51.54 -27.37
C THR A 659 39.63 50.54 -28.51
N ASP A 660 39.12 50.96 -29.66
CA ASP A 660 38.97 50.08 -30.83
C ASP A 660 40.30 49.44 -31.24
N LYS A 661 41.41 50.18 -31.16
CA LYS A 661 42.74 49.69 -31.52
C LYS A 661 43.20 48.54 -30.60
N GLU A 662 42.98 48.67 -29.29
CA GLU A 662 43.32 47.62 -28.32
C GLU A 662 42.52 46.34 -28.56
N VAL A 663 41.22 46.47 -28.84
CA VAL A 663 40.34 45.33 -29.13
C VAL A 663 40.71 44.69 -30.46
N GLU A 664 41.04 45.48 -31.49
CA GLU A 664 41.42 44.97 -32.81
C GLU A 664 42.69 44.13 -32.75
N GLU A 665 43.74 44.60 -32.06
CA GLU A 665 45.00 43.86 -31.90
C GLU A 665 44.78 42.53 -31.14
N LEU A 666 43.93 42.56 -30.10
CA LEU A 666 43.55 41.36 -29.35
C LEU A 666 42.71 40.40 -30.19
N HIS A 667 41.74 40.93 -30.94
CA HIS A 667 40.83 40.15 -31.78
C HIS A 667 41.58 39.44 -32.89
N LEU A 668 42.49 40.13 -33.58
CA LEU A 668 43.37 39.52 -34.59
C LEU A 668 44.26 38.42 -33.99
N SER A 669 44.73 38.60 -32.75
CA SER A 669 45.50 37.58 -32.03
C SER A 669 44.65 36.36 -31.68
N LEU A 670 43.40 36.58 -31.24
CA LEU A 670 42.43 35.52 -30.98
C LEU A 670 42.07 34.77 -32.26
N VAL A 671 41.81 35.47 -33.36
CA VAL A 671 41.53 34.88 -34.67
C VAL A 671 42.67 33.91 -35.05
N ARG A 672 43.93 34.36 -35.02
CA ARG A 672 45.09 33.50 -35.31
C ARG A 672 45.12 32.28 -34.38
N TYR A 673 44.90 32.49 -33.08
CA TYR A 673 44.87 31.42 -32.08
C TYR A 673 43.81 30.34 -32.37
N ILE A 674 42.64 30.74 -32.90
CA ILE A 674 41.58 29.82 -33.33
C ILE A 674 41.97 29.11 -34.62
N LEU A 675 42.46 29.83 -35.63
CA LEU A 675 42.83 29.27 -36.93
C LEU A 675 43.95 28.22 -36.78
N ASP A 676 44.97 28.50 -35.96
CA ASP A 676 46.08 27.58 -35.69
C ASP A 676 45.63 26.26 -35.05
N ARG A 677 44.56 26.28 -34.22
CA ARG A 677 44.03 25.08 -33.54
C ARG A 677 42.97 24.32 -34.33
N THR A 678 42.26 25.02 -35.21
CA THR A 678 41.14 24.45 -35.97
C THR A 678 41.54 24.06 -37.38
N GLY A 679 42.65 24.59 -37.91
CA GLY A 679 43.00 24.50 -39.33
C GLY A 679 41.97 25.21 -40.25
N GLY A 680 41.16 26.10 -39.67
CA GLY A 680 40.10 26.82 -40.37
C GLY A 680 40.61 28.02 -41.18
N GLU A 681 39.68 28.69 -41.85
CA GLU A 681 39.93 29.91 -42.63
C GLU A 681 38.87 30.98 -42.30
N LEU A 682 39.22 32.26 -42.37
CA LEU A 682 38.25 33.35 -42.19
C LEU A 682 37.33 33.49 -43.41
N ARG A 683 36.04 33.78 -43.16
CA ARG A 683 35.06 34.07 -44.20
C ARG A 683 34.95 35.58 -44.42
N GLY A 684 35.68 36.10 -45.40
CA GLY A 684 35.76 37.54 -45.74
C GLY A 684 37.02 38.22 -45.16
N ASN A 685 37.41 39.37 -45.72
CA ASN A 685 38.49 40.18 -45.17
C ASN A 685 37.97 41.02 -43.99
N VAL A 686 38.78 41.07 -42.92
CA VAL A 686 38.55 41.80 -41.65
C VAL A 686 38.11 43.24 -41.88
#